data_AF-A0A3P8T5F6-F1
#
_entry.id   AF-A0A3P8T5F6-F1
#
_cell.length_a   1.000
_cell.length_b   1.000
_cell.length_c   1.000
_cell.angle_alpha   90.00
_cell.angle_beta   90.00
_cell.angle_gamma   90.00
#
_symmetry.space_group_name_H-M   'P 1'
#
loop_
_entity.id
_entity.type
_entity.pdbx_description
1 polymer ?
#
loop_
_entity_poly.entity_id
_entity_poly.type
_entity_poly.pdbx_seq_one_letter_code
_entity_poly.pdbx_strand_id
1 'polypeptide(L)'
;SYGGSPEQDFIPHTALGILLLLIAAVVAYAGVRPSQSHAAVLMSSLCLTVSALWCGSGLVYILVGQKVLQPAELSSSLVPGLAAFTLALFIIGSVSLLVQKAAVFVTSVGISLACAHHIAALSAAGFGQTATAANYLLVCLVCVYCGFGRLLSTITHGKVEPPGTGLQIEAELKTQQNEGCSDAVLVGLVMNLLSASVLACPLLGVVPRLSVGHVPWLWTAAVFQLGVCILLYRAMDTLAATFCGFTAILKFAEGYSALLSFYSIQPSSPVPFPAVFSVLFSILALFSCQKSLLEGLYQLFFVAYCIAIAAQPQGFFQGGTQGVQAAIFVVSAGMLLVTTFNMVSSTARMQGVTLRAQDKELHSPHLGYSKYADAQVLGHACSVLAAFAITATAGGRNPLSVLVLPWVVMAGGALQLLCGSVAFARGKTFESTVFILYGMMWTVWGLTRYGGLYGDTRGFNLAAGIISFMLFNCLVTAAALFLNVAWFVYALSFQLILISFLLDAVDALPLGFDIGVTIIFGLVSFYCFLANIFNSTFQSPQIPLGRALVKLSGVGAGADICPHVPARKATSVQQIAEIMKNGGICGMPTDTVYVLVAACNRPDAVVKAYKVKKQAQDRPMSLWISSIKQLESVRHLLSPLLLDFMEAAWPSSISMVVPRGPWMDTFGLGDAAKHIGTPQSIAIRNPDCSVATHLINLVGPIAVTSANPTGEADTTHHNQVYAKLGDKVDGVLCDGPSPENIASTVVDCTKIETGHIGFFRVGLIPKSKVLEIFEEVQRRHRQGQTNPAFEYDLHLADAQTEQRSGEDDSAESGRGSGNSTPFTVSPEQSPALRTGF
;
A
#
# COMPACT_ATOMS: atom_id res chain seq x y z
N SER A 1 20.27 18.29 55.38
CA SER A 1 21.56 17.72 54.93
C SER A 1 21.33 16.68 53.82
N TYR A 2 20.77 17.09 52.68
CA TYR A 2 20.61 16.27 51.46
C TYR A 2 21.56 16.76 50.34
N GLY A 3 22.64 17.44 50.74
CA GLY A 3 23.61 18.09 49.85
C GLY A 3 25.02 17.59 50.10
N GLY A 4 25.20 16.28 50.25
CA GLY A 4 26.50 15.69 50.57
C GLY A 4 26.71 14.36 49.86
N SER A 5 27.47 14.42 48.77
CA SER A 5 28.04 13.38 47.89
C SER A 5 27.32 13.12 46.56
N PRO A 6 28.00 13.38 45.42
CA PRO A 6 27.75 12.69 44.17
C PRO A 6 29.03 11.96 43.76
N GLU A 7 29.25 10.75 44.26
CA GLU A 7 30.33 9.91 43.68
C GLU A 7 29.80 8.74 42.85
N GLN A 8 28.50 8.41 42.93
CA GLN A 8 27.89 7.45 42.04
C GLN A 8 26.49 7.90 41.62
N ASP A 9 26.29 8.05 40.31
CA ASP A 9 24.95 8.15 39.74
C ASP A 9 24.13 6.94 40.20
N PHE A 10 22.94 7.19 40.75
CA PHE A 10 22.04 6.13 41.26
C PHE A 10 21.72 5.07 40.20
N ILE A 11 21.79 5.43 38.91
CA ILE A 11 21.69 4.53 37.77
C ILE A 11 22.93 4.76 36.89
N PRO A 12 23.76 3.73 36.63
CA PRO A 12 24.87 3.84 35.70
C PRO A 12 24.39 4.28 34.30
N HIS A 13 25.14 5.15 33.62
CA HIS A 13 24.77 5.63 32.28
C HIS A 13 24.47 4.50 31.28
N THR A 14 25.21 3.39 31.32
CA THR A 14 24.93 2.21 30.50
C THR A 14 23.54 1.63 30.78
N ALA A 15 23.16 1.49 32.06
CA ALA A 15 21.86 0.94 32.44
C ALA A 15 20.72 1.88 32.04
N LEU A 16 20.90 3.19 32.22
CA LEU A 16 19.95 4.21 31.75
C LEU A 16 19.77 4.14 30.23
N GLY A 17 20.87 4.04 29.47
CA GLY A 17 20.82 3.99 28.02
C GLY A 17 20.13 2.73 27.49
N ILE A 18 20.37 1.56 28.10
CA ILE A 18 19.67 0.31 27.77
C ILE A 18 18.17 0.44 28.06
N LEU A 19 17.81 1.01 29.22
CA LEU A 19 16.41 1.22 29.59
C LEU A 19 15.70 2.12 28.56
N LEU A 20 16.33 3.22 28.15
CA LEU A 20 15.79 4.12 27.13
C LEU A 20 15.58 3.43 25.79
N LEU A 21 16.49 2.54 25.37
CA LEU A 21 16.33 1.76 24.14
C LEU A 21 15.16 0.78 24.19
N LEU A 22 14.99 0.07 25.31
CA LEU A 22 13.86 -0.85 25.50
C LEU A 22 12.54 -0.10 25.45
N ILE A 23 12.45 1.03 26.16
CA ILE A 23 11.25 1.87 26.16
C ILE A 23 11.01 2.46 24.76
N ALA A 24 12.05 2.94 24.08
CA ALA A 24 11.94 3.47 22.72
C ALA A 24 11.34 2.44 21.76
N ALA A 25 11.77 1.16 21.83
CA ALA A 25 11.22 0.10 21.01
C ALA A 25 9.73 -0.16 21.29
N VAL A 26 9.31 -0.16 22.56
CA VAL A 26 7.90 -0.32 22.95
C VAL A 26 7.05 0.85 22.44
N VAL A 27 7.54 2.08 22.57
CA VAL A 27 6.83 3.27 22.07
C VAL A 27 6.78 3.29 20.54
N ALA A 28 7.84 2.88 19.85
CA ALA A 28 7.82 2.73 18.40
C ALA A 28 6.75 1.72 17.96
N TYR A 29 6.67 0.56 18.63
CA TYR A 29 5.67 -0.44 18.34
C TYR A 29 4.24 0.10 18.52
N ALA A 30 3.99 0.89 19.56
CA ALA A 30 2.71 1.57 19.76
C ALA A 30 2.41 2.57 18.64
N GLY A 31 3.41 3.30 18.15
CA GLY A 31 3.27 4.25 17.04
C GLY A 31 3.00 3.58 15.68
N VAL A 32 3.58 2.41 15.41
CA VAL A 32 3.42 1.69 14.12
C VAL A 32 2.07 0.96 14.01
N ARG A 33 1.37 0.71 15.12
CA ARG A 33 0.07 0.02 15.08
C ARG A 33 -0.99 0.87 14.36
N PRO A 34 -1.74 0.29 13.41
CA PRO A 34 -2.74 1.02 12.65
C PRO A 34 -3.88 1.47 13.58
N SER A 35 -4.21 2.76 13.53
CA SER A 35 -5.39 3.32 14.19
C SER A 35 -6.08 4.27 13.21
N GLN A 36 -7.39 4.10 13.02
CA GLN A 36 -8.14 4.65 11.88
C GLN A 36 -8.70 6.08 12.10
N SER A 37 -8.26 6.82 13.13
CA SER A 37 -8.80 8.15 13.45
C SER A 37 -7.74 9.27 13.38
N HIS A 38 -8.14 10.49 12.99
CA HIS A 38 -7.26 11.68 12.97
C HIS A 38 -6.61 11.97 14.33
N ALA A 39 -7.30 11.68 15.44
CA ALA A 39 -6.74 11.80 16.79
C ALA A 39 -5.61 10.78 17.05
N ALA A 40 -5.61 9.67 16.33
CA ALA A 40 -4.56 8.66 16.42
C ALA A 40 -3.34 8.95 15.55
N VAL A 41 -3.48 9.75 14.49
CA VAL A 41 -2.40 10.22 13.60
C VAL A 41 -1.36 11.05 14.37
N LEU A 42 -1.81 12.11 15.05
CA LEU A 42 -0.95 12.96 15.87
C LEU A 42 -0.30 12.18 17.03
N MET A 43 -1.05 11.23 17.61
CA MET A 43 -0.53 10.37 18.67
C MET A 43 0.54 9.39 18.15
N SER A 44 0.34 8.78 16.99
CA SER A 44 1.32 7.90 16.34
C SER A 44 2.62 8.66 16.04
N SER A 45 2.50 9.84 15.42
CA SER A 45 3.64 10.71 15.14
C SER A 45 4.37 11.13 16.42
N LEU A 46 3.64 11.46 17.49
CA LEU A 46 4.21 11.76 18.80
C LEU A 46 4.98 10.56 19.36
N CYS A 47 4.40 9.36 19.34
CA CYS A 47 5.07 8.14 19.80
C CYS A 47 6.35 7.87 19.01
N LEU A 48 6.32 7.93 17.67
CA LEU A 48 7.50 7.71 16.84
C LEU A 48 8.58 8.78 17.07
N THR A 49 8.19 10.04 17.26
CA THR A 49 9.10 11.15 17.58
C THR A 49 9.77 10.94 18.94
N VAL A 50 9.01 10.59 19.97
CA VAL A 50 9.54 10.32 21.33
C VAL A 50 10.43 9.08 21.33
N SER A 51 10.06 8.05 20.56
CA SER A 51 10.89 6.86 20.38
C SER A 51 12.25 7.21 19.77
N ALA A 52 12.29 8.04 18.73
CA ALA A 52 13.55 8.50 18.14
C ALA A 52 14.39 9.32 19.14
N LEU A 53 13.77 10.21 19.92
CA LEU A 53 14.45 10.97 20.97
C LEU A 53 15.16 10.07 21.99
N TRP A 54 14.44 9.08 22.52
CA TRP A 54 14.98 8.16 23.52
C TRP A 54 15.96 7.15 22.93
N CYS A 55 15.77 6.74 21.68
CA CYS A 55 16.73 5.90 20.98
C CYS A 55 18.09 6.59 20.83
N GLY A 56 18.10 7.82 20.30
CA GLY A 56 19.33 8.60 20.13
C GLY A 56 20.00 8.93 21.47
N SER A 57 19.22 9.42 22.45
CA SER A 57 19.75 9.72 23.80
C SER A 57 20.31 8.48 24.49
N GLY A 58 19.60 7.35 24.41
CA GLY A 58 20.00 6.09 25.05
C GLY A 58 21.33 5.56 24.52
N LEU A 59 21.54 5.63 23.20
CA LEU A 59 22.81 5.30 22.57
C LEU A 59 23.95 6.22 23.03
N VAL A 60 23.72 7.54 23.17
CA VAL A 60 24.73 8.46 23.71
C VAL A 60 25.11 8.09 25.14
N TYR A 61 24.14 7.79 26.01
CA TYR A 61 24.42 7.36 27.39
C TYR A 61 25.18 6.02 27.45
N ILE A 62 24.91 5.08 26.53
CA ILE A 62 25.71 3.85 26.41
C ILE A 62 27.16 4.18 26.06
N LEU A 63 27.41 5.09 25.10
CA LEU A 63 28.78 5.48 24.73
C LEU A 63 29.54 6.11 25.91
N VAL A 64 28.88 6.93 26.72
CA VAL A 64 29.49 7.49 27.93
C VAL A 64 29.74 6.40 28.98
N GLY A 65 28.76 5.54 29.22
CA GLY A 65 28.88 4.45 30.19
C GLY A 65 29.96 3.42 29.84
N GLN A 66 30.21 3.20 28.54
CA GLN A 66 31.30 2.36 28.03
C GLN A 66 32.64 3.10 27.89
N LYS A 67 32.72 4.37 28.34
CA LYS A 67 33.91 5.22 28.26
C LYS A 67 34.44 5.44 26.84
N VAL A 68 33.58 5.28 25.83
CA VAL A 68 33.88 5.64 24.43
C VAL A 68 33.80 7.16 24.27
N LEU A 69 32.84 7.79 24.96
CA LEU A 69 32.68 9.24 25.04
C LEU A 69 33.07 9.73 26.44
N GLN A 70 33.88 10.78 26.53
CA GLN A 70 34.23 11.36 27.83
C GLN A 70 33.03 12.10 28.43
N PRO A 71 32.85 12.10 29.78
CA PRO A 71 31.77 12.83 30.43
C PRO A 71 31.74 14.33 30.11
N ALA A 72 32.91 14.94 29.87
CA ALA A 72 33.02 16.34 29.47
C ALA A 72 32.43 16.65 28.08
N GLU A 73 32.30 15.63 27.22
CA GLU A 73 31.75 15.74 25.86
C GLU A 73 30.25 15.39 25.80
N LEU A 74 29.64 15.04 26.94
CA LEU A 74 28.22 14.69 27.02
C LEU A 74 27.33 15.87 26.59
N SER A 75 27.66 17.08 27.02
CA SER A 75 26.89 18.28 26.70
C SER A 75 26.89 18.57 25.20
N SER A 76 28.08 18.61 24.59
CA SER A 76 28.25 18.85 23.16
C SER A 76 27.58 17.78 22.30
N SER A 77 27.50 16.54 22.79
CA SER A 77 26.90 15.41 22.08
C SER A 77 25.37 15.35 22.16
N LEU A 78 24.77 15.77 23.28
CA LEU A 78 23.31 15.74 23.47
C LEU A 78 22.59 16.97 22.91
N VAL A 79 23.21 18.15 22.99
CA VAL A 79 22.55 19.43 22.69
C VAL A 79 21.92 19.49 21.29
N PRO A 80 22.58 19.08 20.19
CA PRO A 80 21.98 19.18 18.84
C PRO A 80 20.71 18.34 18.68
N GLY A 81 20.69 17.13 19.24
CA GLY A 81 19.52 16.26 19.20
C GLY A 81 18.38 16.81 20.06
N LEU A 82 18.67 17.17 21.32
CA LEU A 82 17.69 17.77 22.23
C LEU A 82 17.08 19.05 21.64
N ALA A 83 17.86 19.89 20.96
CA ALA A 83 17.39 21.12 20.34
C ALA A 83 16.40 20.83 19.19
N ALA A 84 16.71 19.87 18.31
CA ALA A 84 15.82 19.45 17.23
C ALA A 84 14.48 18.89 17.77
N PHE A 85 14.53 18.02 18.78
CA PHE A 85 13.33 17.46 19.39
C PHE A 85 12.52 18.49 20.18
N THR A 86 13.17 19.46 20.83
CA THR A 86 12.49 20.60 21.46
C THR A 86 11.62 21.32 20.42
N LEU A 87 12.20 21.71 19.28
CA LEU A 87 11.46 22.42 18.24
C LEU A 87 10.37 21.55 17.60
N ALA A 88 10.67 20.30 17.25
CA ALA A 88 9.71 19.38 16.63
C ALA A 88 8.49 19.13 17.53
N LEU A 89 8.72 18.81 18.81
CA LEU A 89 7.66 18.54 19.76
C LEU A 89 6.87 19.81 20.11
N PHE A 90 7.52 20.97 20.15
CA PHE A 90 6.83 22.24 20.29
C PHE A 90 5.87 22.48 19.12
N ILE A 91 6.31 22.28 17.87
CA ILE A 91 5.46 22.43 16.67
C ILE A 91 4.26 21.47 16.72
N ILE A 92 4.50 20.18 17.01
CA ILE A 92 3.44 19.17 17.15
C ILE A 92 2.46 19.59 18.27
N GLY A 93 2.97 20.11 19.38
CA GLY A 93 2.17 20.61 20.48
C GLY A 93 1.34 21.84 20.13
N SER A 94 1.94 22.86 19.53
CA SER A 94 1.23 24.07 19.10
C SER A 94 0.07 23.75 18.16
N VAL A 95 0.26 22.83 17.20
CA VAL A 95 -0.84 22.41 16.33
C VAL A 95 -1.88 21.60 17.12
N SER A 96 -1.46 20.72 18.03
CA SER A 96 -2.40 19.96 18.89
C SER A 96 -3.30 20.86 19.75
N LEU A 97 -2.80 22.03 20.16
CA LEU A 97 -3.57 23.05 20.86
C LEU A 97 -4.69 23.64 19.97
N LEU A 98 -4.37 23.95 18.71
CA LEU A 98 -5.34 24.49 17.74
C LEU A 98 -6.50 23.52 17.47
N VAL A 99 -6.24 22.21 17.63
CA VAL A 99 -7.18 21.11 17.41
C VAL A 99 -7.93 20.75 18.71
N GLN A 100 -7.68 21.46 19.80
CA GLN A 100 -8.28 21.20 21.12
C GLN A 100 -7.98 19.77 21.64
N LYS A 101 -6.83 19.18 21.27
CA LYS A 101 -6.38 17.86 21.76
C LYS A 101 -5.45 18.03 22.97
N ALA A 102 -6.05 18.29 24.13
CA ALA A 102 -5.33 18.62 25.36
C ALA A 102 -4.28 17.57 25.77
N ALA A 103 -4.58 16.27 25.67
CA ALA A 103 -3.63 15.22 26.06
C ALA A 103 -2.34 15.20 25.19
N VAL A 104 -2.49 15.33 23.87
CA VAL A 104 -1.35 15.38 22.92
C VAL A 104 -0.58 16.69 23.09
N PHE A 105 -1.28 17.81 23.31
CA PHE A 105 -0.66 19.09 23.60
C PHE A 105 0.20 19.06 24.87
N VAL A 106 -0.36 18.63 26.01
CA VAL A 106 0.37 18.64 27.29
C VAL A 106 1.55 17.67 27.25
N THR A 107 1.40 16.51 26.61
CA THR A 107 2.50 15.54 26.48
C THR A 107 3.63 16.04 25.58
N SER A 108 3.32 16.52 24.37
CA SER A 108 4.33 17.05 23.45
C SER A 108 5.05 18.29 23.98
N VAL A 109 4.32 19.28 24.50
CA VAL A 109 4.91 20.48 25.11
C VAL A 109 5.67 20.16 26.40
N GLY A 110 5.16 19.24 27.21
CA GLY A 110 5.86 18.77 28.41
C GLY A 110 7.22 18.15 28.08
N ILE A 111 7.29 17.26 27.08
CA ILE A 111 8.56 16.65 26.64
C ILE A 111 9.46 17.71 25.96
N SER A 112 8.89 18.64 25.18
CA SER A 112 9.64 19.76 24.59
C SER A 112 10.32 20.61 25.67
N LEU A 113 9.58 21.02 26.71
CA LEU A 113 10.13 21.80 27.82
C LEU A 113 11.15 20.98 28.64
N ALA A 114 10.93 19.67 28.78
CA ALA A 114 11.92 18.78 29.41
C ALA A 114 13.24 18.76 28.62
N CYS A 115 13.19 18.72 27.29
CA CYS A 115 14.38 18.80 26.45
C CYS A 115 15.10 20.15 26.61
N ALA A 116 14.35 21.26 26.61
CA ALA A 116 14.90 22.60 26.80
C ALA A 116 15.57 22.77 28.18
N HIS A 117 14.90 22.30 29.25
CA HIS A 117 15.48 22.33 30.60
C HIS A 117 16.66 21.38 30.75
N HIS A 118 16.69 20.26 30.03
CA HIS A 118 17.82 19.36 30.02
C HIS A 118 19.05 20.00 29.34
N ILE A 119 18.86 20.72 28.23
CA ILE A 119 19.92 21.55 27.63
C ILE A 119 20.44 22.56 28.64
N ALA A 120 19.54 23.27 29.35
CA ALA A 120 19.94 24.20 30.39
C ALA A 120 20.72 23.50 31.53
N ALA A 121 20.29 22.30 31.94
CA ALA A 121 20.96 21.50 32.97
C ALA A 121 22.38 21.09 32.58
N LEU A 122 22.62 20.83 31.28
CA LEU A 122 23.95 20.52 30.74
C LEU A 122 24.90 21.72 30.79
N SER A 123 24.37 22.95 30.81
CA SER A 123 25.15 24.18 31.00
C SER A 123 25.28 24.60 32.48
N ALA A 124 24.24 24.36 33.29
CA ALA A 124 24.16 24.74 34.69
C ALA A 124 23.36 23.71 35.51
N ALA A 125 24.07 22.88 36.28
CA ALA A 125 23.51 21.73 37.00
C ALA A 125 22.37 22.09 37.98
N GLY A 126 22.39 23.30 38.55
CA GLY A 126 21.42 23.74 39.56
C GLY A 126 20.06 24.21 39.02
N PHE A 127 19.95 24.57 37.75
CA PHE A 127 18.74 25.22 37.20
C PHE A 127 17.81 24.24 36.46
N GLY A 128 18.36 23.21 35.81
CA GLY A 128 17.59 22.41 34.84
C GLY A 128 17.08 21.04 35.34
N GLN A 129 17.71 20.42 36.35
CA GLN A 129 17.37 19.04 36.74
C GLN A 129 15.98 18.91 37.38
N THR A 130 15.64 19.80 38.31
CA THR A 130 14.32 19.84 38.97
C THR A 130 13.20 20.16 37.99
N ALA A 131 13.43 21.11 37.07
CA ALA A 131 12.47 21.50 36.05
C ALA A 131 12.26 20.40 34.99
N THR A 132 13.32 19.67 34.63
CA THR A 132 13.23 18.48 33.75
C THR A 132 12.40 17.38 34.41
N ALA A 133 12.65 17.08 35.69
CA ALA A 133 11.88 16.10 36.45
C ALA A 133 10.39 16.49 36.58
N ALA A 134 10.10 17.77 36.84
CA ALA A 134 8.73 18.27 36.93
C ALA A 134 7.95 18.11 35.61
N ASN A 135 8.59 18.41 34.48
CA ASN A 135 7.98 18.22 33.16
C ASN A 135 7.70 16.76 32.84
N TYR A 136 8.64 15.85 33.10
CA TYR A 136 8.41 14.41 32.91
C TYR A 136 7.37 13.85 33.88
N LEU A 137 7.28 14.37 35.11
CA LEU A 137 6.23 14.02 36.06
C LEU A 137 4.84 14.44 35.53
N LEU A 138 4.71 15.65 34.97
CA LEU A 138 3.47 16.10 34.33
C LEU A 138 3.07 15.17 33.18
N VAL A 139 4.02 14.82 32.30
CA VAL A 139 3.79 13.88 31.19
C VAL A 139 3.34 12.52 31.73
N CYS A 140 3.99 12.02 32.79
CA CYS A 140 3.64 10.75 33.44
C CYS A 140 2.20 10.78 33.99
N LEU A 141 1.82 11.83 34.71
CA LEU A 141 0.46 11.97 35.27
C LEU A 141 -0.60 11.99 34.16
N VAL A 142 -0.36 12.71 33.06
CA VAL A 142 -1.29 12.75 31.91
C VAL A 142 -1.38 11.37 31.23
N CYS A 143 -0.25 10.69 31.02
CA CYS A 143 -0.23 9.35 30.44
C CYS A 143 -0.95 8.32 31.33
N VAL A 144 -0.76 8.38 32.65
CA VAL A 144 -1.47 7.53 33.62
C VAL A 144 -2.96 7.83 33.60
N TYR A 145 -3.36 9.11 33.56
CA TYR A 145 -4.76 9.52 33.46
C TYR A 145 -5.42 8.98 32.18
N CYS A 146 -4.79 9.16 31.02
CA CYS A 146 -5.29 8.64 29.75
C CYS A 146 -5.30 7.11 29.71
N GLY A 147 -4.27 6.46 30.27
CA GLY A 147 -4.17 5.00 30.36
C GLY A 147 -5.25 4.39 31.26
N PHE A 148 -5.46 4.98 32.44
CA PHE A 148 -6.53 4.60 33.36
C PHE A 148 -7.91 4.81 32.74
N GLY A 149 -8.13 5.92 32.04
CA GLY A 149 -9.39 6.16 31.34
C GLY A 149 -9.68 5.15 30.24
N ARG A 150 -8.67 4.76 29.45
CA ARG A 150 -8.81 3.68 28.46
C ARG A 150 -9.08 2.32 29.10
N LEU A 151 -8.38 2.00 30.18
CA LEU A 151 -8.59 0.76 30.93
C LEU A 151 -10.01 0.72 31.52
N LEU A 152 -10.47 1.83 32.10
CA LEU A 152 -11.80 1.95 32.69
C LEU A 152 -12.90 1.86 31.61
N SER A 153 -12.74 2.53 30.47
CA SER A 153 -13.65 2.41 29.32
C SER A 153 -13.71 0.96 28.82
N THR A 154 -12.56 0.27 28.75
CA THR A 154 -12.50 -1.14 28.34
C THR A 154 -13.21 -2.07 29.34
N ILE A 155 -12.96 -1.91 30.64
CA ILE A 155 -13.57 -2.72 31.70
C ILE A 155 -15.09 -2.47 31.81
N THR A 156 -15.51 -1.23 31.62
CA THR A 156 -16.91 -0.82 31.77
C THR A 156 -17.73 -0.93 30.48
N HIS A 157 -17.14 -1.44 29.39
CA HIS A 157 -17.75 -1.47 28.06
C HIS A 157 -18.27 -0.09 27.62
N GLY A 158 -17.48 0.97 27.85
CA GLY A 158 -17.81 2.35 27.46
C GLY A 158 -18.80 3.08 28.38
N LYS A 159 -19.21 2.49 29.52
CA LYS A 159 -20.18 3.13 30.43
C LYS A 159 -19.57 4.26 31.27
N VAL A 160 -18.26 4.25 31.50
CA VAL A 160 -17.55 5.29 32.26
C VAL A 160 -16.36 5.77 31.45
N GLU A 161 -16.42 7.02 31.00
CA GLU A 161 -15.32 7.68 30.29
C GLU A 161 -14.94 8.98 31.00
N PRO A 162 -13.75 9.03 31.65
CA PRO A 162 -13.23 10.29 32.16
C PRO A 162 -13.04 11.31 31.04
N PRO A 163 -13.26 12.61 31.32
CA PRO A 163 -13.19 13.67 30.30
C PRO A 163 -11.83 13.68 29.59
N GLY A 164 -11.85 13.68 28.26
CA GLY A 164 -10.63 13.67 27.44
C GLY A 164 -9.93 12.30 27.32
N THR A 165 -10.50 11.22 27.86
CA THR A 165 -9.98 9.85 27.73
C THR A 165 -10.80 8.95 26.80
N GLY A 166 -11.96 9.43 26.35
CA GLY A 166 -12.92 8.68 25.57
C GLY A 166 -12.38 8.19 24.22
N LEU A 167 -12.75 6.96 23.89
CA LEU A 167 -12.65 6.44 22.53
C LEU A 167 -13.91 6.93 21.83
N GLN A 168 -13.81 7.87 20.90
CA GLN A 168 -14.94 8.18 20.00
C GLN A 168 -15.23 6.93 19.15
N ILE A 169 -16.05 6.04 19.71
CA ILE A 169 -16.73 4.97 19.01
C ILE A 169 -18.08 5.56 18.61
N GLU A 170 -18.34 5.54 17.30
CA GLU A 170 -19.60 5.92 16.62
C GLU A 170 -19.88 7.42 16.41
N ALA A 171 -19.61 7.89 15.18
CA ALA A 171 -20.51 8.72 14.34
C ALA A 171 -19.85 9.38 13.12
N GLU A 172 -18.58 9.09 12.78
CA GLU A 172 -17.90 9.66 11.58
C GLU A 172 -17.37 8.61 10.59
N LEU A 173 -17.87 7.37 10.67
CA LEU A 173 -17.53 6.29 9.73
C LEU A 173 -18.32 6.36 8.41
N LYS A 174 -18.59 7.57 7.93
CA LYS A 174 -19.00 7.83 6.55
C LYS A 174 -17.98 8.76 5.91
N THR A 175 -17.27 8.19 4.94
CA THR A 175 -16.38 8.85 3.96
C THR A 175 -14.98 9.18 4.48
N GLN A 176 -14.08 8.19 4.43
CA GLN A 176 -12.72 8.27 3.86
C GLN A 176 -11.87 7.06 4.30
N GLN A 177 -12.17 5.88 3.74
CA GLN A 177 -11.18 4.80 3.68
C GLN A 177 -10.11 5.18 2.63
N ASN A 178 -9.07 5.93 3.03
CA ASN A 178 -7.73 5.82 2.41
C ASN A 178 -6.60 6.71 2.99
N GLU A 179 -6.83 7.60 3.96
CA GLU A 179 -5.75 8.51 4.43
C GLU A 179 -4.89 7.95 5.58
N GLY A 180 -4.47 6.68 5.50
CA GLY A 180 -3.72 5.99 6.55
C GLY A 180 -2.23 6.32 6.68
N CYS A 181 -1.71 7.38 6.03
CA CYS A 181 -0.25 7.60 5.99
C CYS A 181 0.20 9.07 5.96
N SER A 182 -0.48 9.91 6.73
CA SER A 182 0.06 11.22 7.08
C SER A 182 1.23 11.12 8.08
N ASP A 183 1.14 10.20 9.04
CA ASP A 183 2.03 10.09 10.20
C ASP A 183 3.50 9.90 9.82
N ALA A 184 3.74 9.08 8.78
CA ALA A 184 5.08 8.74 8.35
C ALA A 184 5.83 9.96 7.79
N VAL A 185 5.12 10.87 7.11
CA VAL A 185 5.72 12.10 6.55
C VAL A 185 6.21 13.02 7.67
N LEU A 186 5.41 13.19 8.74
CA LEU A 186 5.79 14.00 9.90
C LEU A 186 7.07 13.48 10.54
N VAL A 187 7.14 12.18 10.79
CA VAL A 187 8.35 11.55 11.36
C VAL A 187 9.55 11.72 10.45
N GLY A 188 9.37 11.59 9.13
CA GLY A 188 10.44 11.85 8.15
C GLY A 188 10.97 13.29 8.20
N LEU A 189 10.09 14.28 8.36
CA LEU A 189 10.47 15.69 8.52
C LEU A 189 11.21 15.95 9.83
N VAL A 190 10.79 15.31 10.94
CA VAL A 190 11.51 15.37 12.21
C VAL A 190 12.91 14.74 12.08
N MET A 191 13.05 13.62 11.37
CA MET A 191 14.37 13.01 11.16
C MET A 191 15.28 13.87 10.27
N ASN A 192 14.73 14.60 9.31
CA ASN A 192 15.48 15.61 8.55
C ASN A 192 15.93 16.76 9.44
N LEU A 193 15.05 17.26 10.32
CA LEU A 193 15.36 18.29 11.31
C LEU A 193 16.48 17.84 12.27
N LEU A 194 16.43 16.59 12.73
CA LEU A 194 17.42 15.98 13.61
C LEU A 194 18.81 15.88 12.97
N SER A 195 18.90 15.37 11.73
CA SER A 195 20.21 15.29 11.06
C SER A 195 20.79 16.67 10.76
N ALA A 196 19.92 17.59 10.34
CA ALA A 196 20.30 18.95 10.01
C ALA A 196 20.83 19.72 11.23
N SER A 197 20.25 19.54 12.42
CA SER A 197 20.74 20.20 13.63
C SER A 197 22.16 19.77 13.99
N VAL A 198 22.45 18.47 13.89
CA VAL A 198 23.77 17.91 14.19
C VAL A 198 24.87 18.53 13.33
N LEU A 199 24.62 18.73 12.04
CA LEU A 199 25.59 19.32 11.12
C LEU A 199 25.61 20.84 11.11
N ALA A 200 24.51 21.50 11.47
CA ALA A 200 24.44 22.96 11.56
C ALA A 200 25.08 23.52 12.85
N CYS A 201 25.01 22.79 13.97
CA CYS A 201 25.51 23.25 15.26
C CYS A 201 27.01 23.63 15.28
N PRO A 202 27.92 22.92 14.58
CA PRO A 202 29.32 23.35 14.45
C PRO A 202 29.48 24.72 13.79
N LEU A 203 28.71 25.00 12.74
CA LEU A 203 28.75 26.29 12.05
C LEU A 203 28.24 27.43 12.93
N LEU A 204 27.22 27.16 13.74
CA LEU A 204 26.62 28.14 14.67
C LEU A 204 27.44 28.34 15.95
N GLY A 205 28.55 27.62 16.13
CA GLY A 205 29.39 27.69 17.34
C GLY A 205 28.73 27.08 18.58
N VAL A 206 27.62 26.35 18.43
CA VAL A 206 26.92 25.67 19.53
C VAL A 206 27.74 24.46 20.01
N VAL A 207 28.41 23.79 19.07
CA VAL A 207 29.29 22.64 19.32
C VAL A 207 30.63 22.94 18.65
N PRO A 208 31.78 22.62 19.27
CA PRO A 208 33.08 22.98 18.70
C PRO A 208 33.38 22.24 17.39
N ARG A 209 33.12 20.93 17.33
CA ARG A 209 33.34 20.06 16.15
C ARG A 209 32.41 18.85 16.19
N LEU A 210 32.15 18.27 15.01
CA LEU A 210 31.45 16.99 14.90
C LEU A 210 32.32 15.87 15.49
N SER A 211 31.73 15.08 16.38
CA SER A 211 32.39 14.03 17.18
C SER A 211 31.61 12.73 17.18
N VAL A 212 32.17 11.67 17.76
CA VAL A 212 31.52 10.34 17.87
C VAL A 212 30.19 10.39 18.61
N GLY A 213 30.05 11.29 19.59
CA GLY A 213 28.80 11.45 20.33
C GLY A 213 27.62 11.90 19.47
N HIS A 214 27.85 12.36 18.24
CA HIS A 214 26.82 12.72 17.28
C HIS A 214 26.35 11.56 16.39
N VAL A 215 27.14 10.48 16.28
CA VAL A 215 26.81 9.29 15.48
C VAL A 215 25.45 8.69 15.87
N PRO A 216 25.12 8.52 17.17
CA PRO A 216 23.81 8.05 17.59
C PRO A 216 22.62 8.80 16.99
N TRP A 217 22.69 10.13 16.93
CA TRP A 217 21.60 10.95 16.39
C TRP A 217 21.42 10.77 14.89
N LEU A 218 22.54 10.79 14.14
CA LEU A 218 22.54 10.62 12.68
C LEU A 218 22.02 9.23 12.28
N TRP A 219 22.47 8.17 12.96
CA TRP A 219 22.03 6.81 12.67
C TRP A 219 20.61 6.51 13.16
N THR A 220 20.18 7.10 14.28
CA THR A 220 18.78 7.06 14.69
C THR A 220 17.90 7.70 13.62
N ALA A 221 18.26 8.90 13.13
CA ALA A 221 17.55 9.57 12.06
C ALA A 221 17.49 8.70 10.79
N ALA A 222 18.59 8.03 10.44
CA ALA A 222 18.68 7.17 9.26
C ALA A 222 17.78 5.93 9.36
N VAL A 223 17.77 5.23 10.50
CA VAL A 223 16.95 4.03 10.73
C VAL A 223 15.46 4.38 10.73
N PHE A 224 15.06 5.46 11.40
CA PHE A 224 13.67 5.93 11.36
C PHE A 224 13.25 6.35 9.95
N GLN A 225 14.15 6.96 9.17
CA GLN A 225 13.87 7.29 7.78
C GLN A 225 13.63 6.06 6.90
N LEU A 226 14.36 4.95 7.13
CA LEU A 226 14.09 3.66 6.46
C LEU A 226 12.72 3.10 6.86
N GLY A 227 12.35 3.18 8.14
CA GLY A 227 11.02 2.81 8.60
C GLY A 227 9.93 3.63 7.91
N VAL A 228 10.11 4.95 7.82
CA VAL A 228 9.22 5.86 7.09
C VAL A 228 9.14 5.51 5.60
N CYS A 229 10.26 5.17 4.96
CA CYS A 229 10.30 4.72 3.57
C CYS A 229 9.39 3.49 3.36
N ILE A 230 9.43 2.49 4.25
CA ILE A 230 8.56 1.31 4.21
C ILE A 230 7.07 1.70 4.37
N LEU A 231 6.78 2.59 5.32
CA LEU A 231 5.42 3.06 5.56
C LEU A 231 4.86 3.82 4.36
N LEU A 232 5.66 4.64 3.69
CA LEU A 232 5.27 5.36 2.47
C LEU A 232 5.08 4.43 1.27
N TYR A 233 5.87 3.36 1.15
CA TYR A 233 5.57 2.30 0.18
C TYR A 233 4.22 1.65 0.47
N ARG A 234 3.90 1.38 1.74
CA ARG A 234 2.58 0.87 2.13
C ARG A 234 1.44 1.88 1.85
N ALA A 235 1.77 3.16 1.80
CA ALA A 235 0.85 4.26 1.48
C ALA A 235 0.63 4.49 -0.01
N MET A 236 1.27 3.69 -0.87
CA MET A 236 1.24 3.89 -2.32
C MET A 236 1.91 5.20 -2.79
N ASP A 237 2.78 5.81 -1.98
CA ASP A 237 3.54 7.01 -2.36
C ASP A 237 5.00 6.67 -2.71
N THR A 238 5.23 6.36 -3.99
CA THR A 238 6.55 5.99 -4.51
C THR A 238 7.55 7.14 -4.44
N LEU A 239 7.12 8.38 -4.68
CA LEU A 239 7.99 9.56 -4.73
C LEU A 239 8.50 9.90 -3.32
N ALA A 240 7.59 9.99 -2.35
CA ALA A 240 7.96 10.26 -0.96
C ALA A 240 8.77 9.10 -0.35
N ALA A 241 8.44 7.85 -0.68
CA ALA A 241 9.24 6.69 -0.26
C ALA A 241 10.66 6.76 -0.81
N THR A 242 10.83 7.09 -2.09
CA THR A 242 12.14 7.24 -2.74
C THR A 242 12.95 8.37 -2.09
N PHE A 243 12.30 9.52 -1.81
CA PHE A 243 12.92 10.64 -1.09
C PHE A 243 13.42 10.22 0.30
N CYS A 244 12.63 9.45 1.04
CA CYS A 244 13.02 8.93 2.34
C CYS A 244 14.19 7.93 2.24
N GLY A 245 14.21 7.07 1.22
CA GLY A 245 15.35 6.20 0.95
C GLY A 245 16.63 7.01 0.68
N PHE A 246 16.55 8.03 -0.16
CA PHE A 246 17.70 8.89 -0.47
C PHE A 246 18.22 9.65 0.77
N THR A 247 17.32 10.24 1.53
CA THR A 247 17.71 10.95 2.76
C THR A 247 18.24 9.99 3.83
N ALA A 248 17.83 8.71 3.86
CA ALA A 248 18.44 7.71 4.73
C ALA A 248 19.91 7.45 4.36
N ILE A 249 20.23 7.33 3.06
CA ILE A 249 21.60 7.14 2.57
C ILE A 249 22.51 8.28 3.04
N LEU A 250 22.07 9.54 2.89
CA LEU A 250 22.83 10.71 3.37
C LEU A 250 23.12 10.62 4.86
N LYS A 251 22.11 10.32 5.70
CA LYS A 251 22.26 10.25 7.16
C LYS A 251 23.21 9.14 7.62
N PHE A 252 23.17 7.97 6.98
CA PHE A 252 24.13 6.90 7.27
C PHE A 252 25.56 7.32 6.93
N ALA A 253 25.76 8.01 5.80
CA ALA A 253 27.07 8.51 5.40
C ALA A 253 27.56 9.66 6.32
N GLU A 254 26.66 10.53 6.77
CA GLU A 254 26.96 11.57 7.77
C GLU A 254 27.45 10.93 9.08
N GLY A 255 26.72 9.94 9.59
CA GLY A 255 27.12 9.22 10.81
C GLY A 255 28.41 8.42 10.65
N TYR A 256 28.62 7.80 9.49
CA TYR A 256 29.88 7.11 9.18
C TYR A 256 31.06 8.10 9.12
N SER A 257 30.84 9.30 8.55
CA SER A 257 31.84 10.36 8.51
C SER A 257 32.21 10.85 9.91
N ALA A 258 31.23 11.03 10.79
CA ALA A 258 31.46 11.36 12.20
C ALA A 258 32.20 10.25 12.96
N LEU A 259 31.91 8.98 12.63
CA LEU A 259 32.59 7.82 13.22
C LEU A 259 34.07 7.76 12.81
N LEU A 260 34.40 8.01 11.54
CA LEU A 260 35.79 8.01 11.06
C LEU A 260 36.67 9.08 11.73
N SER A 261 36.06 10.19 12.15
CA SER A 261 36.74 11.23 12.94
C SER A 261 37.35 10.67 14.24
N PHE A 262 36.72 9.65 14.86
CA PHE A 262 37.26 8.96 16.04
C PHE A 262 38.64 8.35 15.78
N TYR A 263 38.80 7.75 14.61
CA TYR A 263 40.01 7.04 14.21
C TYR A 263 41.05 7.98 13.60
N SER A 264 40.87 9.31 13.73
CA SER A 264 41.73 10.33 13.11
C SER A 264 41.84 10.20 11.59
N ILE A 265 40.84 9.59 10.94
CA ILE A 265 40.76 9.46 9.50
C ILE A 265 39.95 10.64 8.98
N GLN A 266 40.54 11.42 8.06
CA GLN A 266 39.82 12.51 7.41
C GLN A 266 39.02 11.98 6.23
N PRO A 267 37.67 11.96 6.31
CA PRO A 267 36.86 11.42 5.24
C PRO A 267 36.77 12.39 4.06
N SER A 268 36.76 11.82 2.86
CA SER A 268 36.57 12.54 1.61
C SER A 268 35.39 11.96 0.84
N SER A 269 34.57 12.84 0.27
CA SER A 269 33.43 12.42 -0.53
C SER A 269 33.84 12.22 -1.99
N PRO A 270 33.50 11.09 -2.62
CA PRO A 270 33.79 10.85 -4.03
C PRO A 270 32.91 11.75 -4.92
N VAL A 271 33.47 12.80 -5.52
CA VAL A 271 32.74 13.83 -6.30
C VAL A 271 31.69 13.27 -7.30
N PRO A 272 31.96 12.20 -8.07
CA PRO A 272 30.95 11.64 -8.98
C PRO A 272 29.64 11.24 -8.31
N PHE A 273 29.69 10.77 -7.06
CA PHE A 273 28.53 10.29 -6.33
C PHE A 273 27.57 11.43 -5.93
N PRO A 274 27.96 12.46 -5.14
CA PRO A 274 27.05 13.54 -4.80
C PRO A 274 26.58 14.33 -6.03
N ALA A 275 27.39 14.40 -7.09
CA ALA A 275 26.96 14.99 -8.36
C ALA A 275 25.78 14.21 -8.97
N VAL A 276 25.89 12.89 -9.15
CA VAL A 276 24.78 12.07 -9.65
C VAL A 276 23.61 12.05 -8.67
N PHE A 277 23.87 12.06 -7.37
CA PHE A 277 22.83 12.10 -6.37
C PHE A 277 22.00 13.40 -6.47
N SER A 278 22.66 14.54 -6.74
CA SER A 278 21.98 15.81 -6.98
C SER A 278 21.03 15.73 -8.17
N VAL A 279 21.43 15.10 -9.27
CA VAL A 279 20.59 14.87 -10.46
C VAL A 279 19.37 14.01 -10.15
N LEU A 280 19.55 12.92 -9.40
CA LEU A 280 18.43 12.05 -8.97
C LEU A 280 17.43 12.80 -8.09
N PHE A 281 17.91 13.61 -7.14
CA PHE A 281 17.05 14.48 -6.33
C PHE A 281 16.36 15.56 -7.18
N SER A 282 17.02 16.14 -8.19
CA SER A 282 16.40 17.13 -9.09
C SER A 282 15.27 16.53 -9.90
N ILE A 283 15.46 15.32 -10.43
CA ILE A 283 14.42 14.59 -11.15
C ILE A 283 13.26 14.30 -10.19
N LEU A 284 13.55 13.80 -8.98
CA LEU A 284 12.53 13.52 -7.98
C LEU A 284 11.74 14.79 -7.60
N ALA A 285 12.42 15.91 -7.42
CA ALA A 285 11.82 17.21 -7.11
C ALA A 285 10.87 17.67 -8.22
N LEU A 286 11.29 17.52 -9.48
CA LEU A 286 10.47 17.86 -10.64
C LEU A 286 9.18 17.04 -10.70
N PHE A 287 9.27 15.74 -10.43
CA PHE A 287 8.09 14.87 -10.38
C PHE A 287 7.22 15.15 -9.14
N SER A 288 7.82 15.45 -8.00
CA SER A 288 7.08 15.85 -6.78
C SER A 288 6.37 17.19 -6.93
N CYS A 289 6.86 18.13 -7.74
CA CYS A 289 6.15 19.38 -8.06
C CYS A 289 4.77 19.14 -8.66
N GLN A 290 4.56 18.01 -9.34
CA GLN A 290 3.25 17.66 -9.91
C GLN A 290 2.22 17.31 -8.81
N LYS A 291 2.69 16.74 -7.69
CA LYS A 291 1.85 16.43 -6.53
C LYS A 291 1.66 17.66 -5.64
N SER A 292 2.74 18.38 -5.36
CA SER A 292 2.76 19.59 -4.58
C SER A 292 4.00 20.41 -4.91
N LEU A 293 3.80 21.66 -5.33
CA LEU A 293 4.91 22.59 -5.59
C LEU A 293 5.81 22.74 -4.35
N LEU A 294 5.20 22.75 -3.16
CA LEU A 294 5.92 22.87 -1.89
C LEU A 294 6.82 21.66 -1.62
N GLU A 295 6.34 20.43 -1.90
CA GLU A 295 7.16 19.21 -1.76
C GLU A 295 8.35 19.24 -2.72
N GLY A 296 8.14 19.63 -3.98
CA GLY A 296 9.22 19.75 -4.96
C GLY A 296 10.26 20.81 -4.58
N LEU A 297 9.83 22.01 -4.15
CA LEU A 297 10.72 23.07 -3.66
C LEU A 297 11.53 22.62 -2.43
N TYR A 298 10.92 21.88 -1.50
CA TYR A 298 11.61 21.33 -0.34
C TYR A 298 12.75 20.38 -0.75
N GLN A 299 12.51 19.52 -1.73
CA GLN A 299 13.53 18.58 -2.22
C GLN A 299 14.73 19.26 -2.89
N LEU A 300 14.56 20.48 -3.44
CA LEU A 300 15.68 21.25 -4.00
C LEU A 300 16.74 21.64 -2.95
N PHE A 301 16.39 21.73 -1.67
CA PHE A 301 17.41 21.92 -0.62
C PHE A 301 18.35 20.72 -0.51
N PHE A 302 17.86 19.50 -0.77
CA PHE A 302 18.70 18.30 -0.81
C PHE A 302 19.54 18.21 -2.09
N VAL A 303 19.05 18.77 -3.21
CA VAL A 303 19.86 18.99 -4.41
C VAL A 303 21.03 19.93 -4.09
N ALA A 304 20.75 21.09 -3.50
CA ALA A 304 21.76 22.05 -3.09
C ALA A 304 22.76 21.43 -2.10
N TYR A 305 22.29 20.58 -1.20
CA TYR A 305 23.14 19.87 -0.25
C TYR A 305 24.10 18.90 -0.95
N CYS A 306 23.61 18.09 -1.88
CA CYS A 306 24.44 17.19 -2.67
C CYS A 306 25.48 17.95 -3.51
N ILE A 307 25.11 19.10 -4.09
CA ILE A 307 26.04 19.97 -4.83
C ILE A 307 27.10 20.54 -3.88
N ALA A 308 26.72 20.99 -2.68
CA ALA A 308 27.66 21.49 -1.69
C ALA A 308 28.67 20.41 -1.25
N ILE A 309 28.22 19.15 -1.10
CA ILE A 309 29.10 18.01 -0.82
C ILE A 309 30.04 17.77 -2.01
N ALA A 310 29.53 17.80 -3.25
CA ALA A 310 30.35 17.60 -4.46
C ALA A 310 31.44 18.67 -4.63
N ALA A 311 31.12 19.92 -4.28
CA ALA A 311 32.01 21.07 -4.42
C ALA A 311 33.16 21.10 -3.40
N GLN A 312 33.13 20.23 -2.38
CA GLN A 312 34.03 20.31 -1.23
C GLN A 312 34.74 18.97 -0.94
N PRO A 313 36.07 18.96 -0.78
CA PRO A 313 36.85 17.72 -0.65
C PRO A 313 36.59 16.96 0.68
N GLN A 314 36.30 17.69 1.77
CA GLN A 314 35.98 17.10 3.08
C GLN A 314 34.47 16.93 3.29
N GLY A 315 33.67 17.05 2.22
CA GLY A 315 32.22 16.85 2.21
C GLY A 315 31.54 17.56 3.37
N PHE A 316 31.02 16.77 4.31
CA PHE A 316 30.15 17.17 5.41
C PHE A 316 30.74 18.12 6.45
N PHE A 317 32.07 18.18 6.60
CA PHE A 317 32.73 19.00 7.62
C PHE A 317 32.91 20.47 7.22
N GLN A 318 32.56 20.83 5.99
CA GLN A 318 32.82 22.15 5.44
C GLN A 318 31.71 23.14 5.74
N GLY A 319 32.06 24.41 5.92
CA GLY A 319 31.09 25.46 6.26
C GLY A 319 29.98 25.62 5.22
N GLY A 320 30.28 25.40 3.93
CA GLY A 320 29.28 25.43 2.86
C GLY A 320 28.20 24.35 3.02
N THR A 321 28.59 23.09 3.28
CA THR A 321 27.64 22.00 3.52
C THR A 321 26.84 22.19 4.80
N GLN A 322 27.50 22.67 5.86
CA GLN A 322 26.84 22.96 7.14
C GLN A 322 25.83 24.12 7.01
N GLY A 323 26.13 25.10 6.15
CA GLY A 323 25.22 26.21 5.84
C GLY A 323 23.94 25.74 5.14
N VAL A 324 24.06 24.81 4.19
CA VAL A 324 22.87 24.20 3.56
C VAL A 324 22.08 23.38 4.57
N GLN A 325 22.74 22.67 5.49
CA GLN A 325 22.05 21.95 6.57
C GLN A 325 21.30 22.89 7.51
N ALA A 326 21.85 24.07 7.84
CA ALA A 326 21.12 25.08 8.59
C ALA A 326 19.85 25.54 7.85
N ALA A 327 19.89 25.67 6.51
CA ALA A 327 18.70 25.96 5.71
C ALA A 327 17.70 24.80 5.72
N ILE A 328 18.16 23.55 5.57
CA ILE A 328 17.33 22.35 5.68
C ILE A 328 16.64 22.28 7.04
N PHE A 329 17.31 22.65 8.12
CA PHE A 329 16.73 22.71 9.46
C PHE A 329 15.52 23.66 9.49
N VAL A 330 15.69 24.91 9.04
CA VAL A 330 14.61 25.91 9.04
C VAL A 330 13.44 25.48 8.15
N VAL A 331 13.73 25.03 6.92
CA VAL A 331 12.68 24.64 5.97
C VAL A 331 11.97 23.36 6.43
N SER A 332 12.68 22.40 7.04
CA SER A 332 12.05 21.19 7.60
C SER A 332 11.12 21.53 8.77
N ALA A 333 11.47 22.50 9.62
CA ALA A 333 10.58 22.99 10.67
C ALA A 333 9.32 23.67 10.08
N GLY A 334 9.49 24.49 9.04
CA GLY A 334 8.36 25.10 8.32
C GLY A 334 7.46 24.06 7.65
N MET A 335 8.05 23.07 6.97
CA MET A 335 7.34 21.94 6.38
C MET A 335 6.61 21.13 7.43
N LEU A 336 7.23 20.87 8.59
CA LEU A 336 6.60 20.14 9.69
C LEU A 336 5.37 20.91 10.19
N LEU A 337 5.48 22.22 10.39
CA LEU A 337 4.35 23.07 10.82
C LEU A 337 3.21 23.04 9.79
N VAL A 338 3.50 23.30 8.51
CA VAL A 338 2.49 23.33 7.43
C VAL A 338 1.83 21.96 7.28
N THR A 339 2.61 20.89 7.27
CA THR A 339 2.09 19.52 7.09
C THR A 339 1.23 19.13 8.29
N THR A 340 1.69 19.37 9.51
CA THR A 340 0.91 19.07 10.73
C THR A 340 -0.38 19.88 10.78
N PHE A 341 -0.36 21.16 10.36
CA PHE A 341 -1.56 21.99 10.30
C PHE A 341 -2.56 21.53 9.24
N ASN A 342 -2.09 21.24 8.01
CA ASN A 342 -2.93 20.78 6.90
C ASN A 342 -3.60 19.43 7.18
N MET A 343 -2.96 18.56 7.98
CA MET A 343 -3.56 17.29 8.39
C MET A 343 -4.81 17.44 9.25
N VAL A 344 -5.00 18.61 9.86
CA VAL A 344 -6.06 18.80 10.85
C VAL A 344 -7.04 19.92 10.51
N SER A 345 -6.62 20.91 9.73
CA SER A 345 -7.52 21.89 9.15
C SER A 345 -8.11 21.35 7.85
N SER A 346 -9.17 20.55 7.93
CA SER A 346 -9.92 20.07 6.75
C SER A 346 -10.55 21.20 5.89
N THR A 347 -10.45 22.45 6.35
CA THR A 347 -11.03 23.66 5.73
C THR A 347 -10.09 24.49 4.84
N ALA A 348 -8.80 24.16 4.75
CA ALA A 348 -7.84 24.93 3.94
C ALA A 348 -7.01 24.05 2.98
N ARG A 349 -7.69 23.18 2.21
CA ARG A 349 -7.04 22.52 1.07
C ARG A 349 -6.94 23.54 -0.06
N MET A 350 -5.78 24.19 -0.18
CA MET A 350 -5.44 24.99 -1.36
C MET A 350 -5.59 24.07 -2.57
N GLN A 351 -6.56 24.34 -3.45
CA GLN A 351 -6.85 23.54 -4.63
C GLN A 351 -5.63 23.56 -5.55
N GLY A 352 -4.74 22.58 -5.36
CA GLY A 352 -3.76 22.19 -6.35
C GLY A 352 -4.51 21.67 -7.57
N VAL A 353 -3.97 22.00 -8.74
CA VAL A 353 -4.47 21.56 -10.06
C VAL A 353 -4.88 20.09 -9.98
N THR A 354 -6.18 19.85 -10.16
CA THR A 354 -6.77 18.52 -10.15
C THR A 354 -6.27 17.74 -11.37
N LEU A 355 -5.32 16.83 -11.14
CA LEU A 355 -5.04 15.74 -12.08
C LEU A 355 -4.73 14.45 -11.32
N ARG A 356 -5.53 13.45 -11.66
CA ARG A 356 -5.74 12.12 -11.08
C ARG A 356 -6.31 12.12 -9.66
N ALA A 357 -7.64 12.06 -9.59
CA ALA A 357 -8.30 11.25 -8.56
C ALA A 357 -7.56 9.92 -8.51
N GLN A 358 -7.26 9.44 -7.31
CA GLN A 358 -6.49 8.26 -6.97
C GLN A 358 -7.13 6.99 -7.57
N ASP A 359 -7.11 6.88 -8.90
CA ASP A 359 -7.66 5.77 -9.65
C ASP A 359 -6.70 4.61 -9.44
N LYS A 360 -7.18 3.67 -8.63
CA LYS A 360 -6.73 2.29 -8.41
C LYS A 360 -6.56 1.46 -9.71
N GLU A 361 -6.57 2.11 -10.87
CA GLU A 361 -6.69 1.52 -12.19
C GLU A 361 -5.56 2.00 -13.11
N LEU A 362 -4.33 1.56 -12.86
CA LEU A 362 -3.42 1.19 -13.94
C LEU A 362 -2.22 0.42 -13.37
N HIS A 363 -2.49 -0.75 -12.80
CA HIS A 363 -1.42 -1.70 -12.53
C HIS A 363 -1.75 -3.00 -13.24
N SER A 364 -1.10 -3.20 -14.38
CA SER A 364 -0.95 -4.53 -15.00
C SER A 364 -0.33 -5.50 -13.97
N PRO A 365 -1.00 -6.56 -13.51
CA PRO A 365 -0.47 -7.47 -12.48
C PRO A 365 0.04 -8.77 -13.13
N HIS A 366 1.08 -9.50 -12.72
CA HIS A 366 1.81 -9.68 -11.45
C HIS A 366 0.89 -10.03 -10.28
N LEU A 367 0.97 -11.29 -9.84
CA LEU A 367 0.06 -11.97 -8.91
C LEU A 367 -0.31 -11.14 -7.67
N GLY A 368 -1.58 -10.73 -7.57
CA GLY A 368 -2.23 -10.36 -6.31
C GLY A 368 -2.25 -8.87 -5.95
N TYR A 369 -3.20 -8.52 -5.08
CA TYR A 369 -3.33 -7.21 -4.46
C TYR A 369 -2.04 -6.90 -3.66
N SER A 370 -1.21 -5.99 -4.15
CA SER A 370 -0.01 -5.57 -3.44
C SER A 370 -0.35 -4.53 -2.39
N LYS A 371 0.04 -4.78 -1.14
CA LYS A 371 -0.03 -3.81 -0.05
C LYS A 371 0.98 -2.65 -0.20
N TYR A 372 1.87 -2.72 -1.19
CA TYR A 372 2.99 -1.78 -1.38
C TYR A 372 3.05 -1.20 -2.80
N ALA A 373 3.52 0.05 -2.88
CA ALA A 373 3.88 0.76 -4.10
C ALA A 373 5.13 0.15 -4.79
N ASP A 374 5.47 0.63 -5.99
CA ASP A 374 6.54 0.02 -6.78
C ASP A 374 7.91 0.51 -6.34
N ALA A 375 8.78 -0.43 -5.93
CA ALA A 375 10.12 -0.10 -5.45
C ALA A 375 11.17 -0.05 -6.58
N GLN A 376 10.79 -0.28 -7.84
CA GLN A 376 11.72 -0.27 -8.97
C GLN A 376 12.43 1.08 -9.13
N VAL A 377 11.74 2.21 -8.92
CA VAL A 377 12.34 3.56 -8.98
C VAL A 377 13.52 3.66 -8.00
N LEU A 378 13.31 3.33 -6.72
CA LEU A 378 14.37 3.36 -5.72
C LEU A 378 15.45 2.31 -5.98
N GLY A 379 15.08 1.09 -6.40
CA GLY A 379 16.04 0.01 -6.67
C GLY A 379 17.02 0.33 -7.80
N HIS A 380 16.53 0.90 -8.90
CA HIS A 380 17.40 1.35 -9.99
C HIS A 380 18.20 2.61 -9.62
N ALA A 381 17.60 3.57 -8.90
CA ALA A 381 18.35 4.72 -8.38
C ALA A 381 19.50 4.30 -7.46
N CYS A 382 19.26 3.31 -6.59
CA CYS A 382 20.28 2.73 -5.72
C CYS A 382 21.41 2.07 -6.52
N SER A 383 21.09 1.42 -7.63
CA SER A 383 22.09 0.85 -8.54
C SER A 383 22.95 1.92 -9.22
N VAL A 384 22.33 3.04 -9.64
CA VAL A 384 23.06 4.22 -10.15
C VAL A 384 24.03 4.73 -9.09
N LEU A 385 23.52 4.97 -7.88
CA LEU A 385 24.30 5.50 -6.76
C LEU A 385 25.48 4.57 -6.39
N ALA A 386 25.26 3.26 -6.29
CA ALA A 386 26.31 2.30 -6.00
C ALA A 386 27.39 2.28 -7.09
N ALA A 387 26.99 2.29 -8.37
CA ALA A 387 27.92 2.28 -9.50
C ALA A 387 28.83 3.51 -9.50
N PHE A 388 28.26 4.72 -9.36
CA PHE A 388 29.00 5.97 -9.35
C PHE A 388 29.74 6.25 -8.03
N ALA A 389 29.44 5.54 -6.94
CA ALA A 389 30.25 5.59 -5.73
C ALA A 389 31.64 4.97 -5.93
N ILE A 390 31.73 3.94 -6.78
CA ILE A 390 32.93 3.12 -6.97
C ILE A 390 33.85 3.66 -8.07
N THR A 391 33.30 4.38 -9.05
CA THR A 391 34.07 5.05 -10.12
C THR A 391 35.16 5.98 -9.59
N ALA A 392 35.01 6.48 -8.36
CA ALA A 392 35.91 7.45 -7.75
C ALA A 392 37.18 6.84 -7.10
N THR A 393 37.40 5.52 -7.20
CA THR A 393 38.46 4.83 -6.42
C THR A 393 39.83 4.77 -7.10
N ALA A 394 40.07 5.63 -8.08
CA ALA A 394 41.30 5.69 -8.88
C ALA A 394 42.53 6.36 -8.21
N GLY A 395 42.52 6.57 -6.89
CA GLY A 395 43.64 7.21 -6.18
C GLY A 395 44.20 6.31 -5.06
N GLY A 396 45.53 6.26 -4.90
CA GLY A 396 46.25 5.50 -3.85
C GLY A 396 46.01 5.99 -2.41
N ARG A 397 44.82 6.49 -2.10
CA ARG A 397 44.37 6.88 -0.76
C ARG A 397 43.86 5.64 -0.02
N ASN A 398 43.92 5.67 1.30
CA ASN A 398 43.37 4.61 2.15
C ASN A 398 41.88 4.40 1.79
N PRO A 399 41.43 3.17 1.47
CA PRO A 399 40.05 2.90 1.05
C PRO A 399 39.01 3.36 2.10
N LEU A 400 39.37 3.40 3.37
CA LEU A 400 38.52 3.90 4.46
C LEU A 400 38.37 5.44 4.47
N SER A 401 39.31 6.16 3.85
CA SER A 401 39.29 7.64 3.77
C SER A 401 38.36 8.17 2.68
N VAL A 402 37.98 7.32 1.72
CA VAL A 402 36.97 7.67 0.72
C VAL A 402 35.66 7.07 1.20
N LEU A 403 34.62 7.89 1.32
CA LEU A 403 33.31 7.49 1.88
C LEU A 403 32.53 6.48 1.01
N VAL A 404 33.20 5.66 0.20
CA VAL A 404 32.59 4.68 -0.70
C VAL A 404 31.78 3.64 0.06
N LEU A 405 32.26 3.18 1.21
CA LEU A 405 31.62 2.12 1.98
C LEU A 405 30.16 2.44 2.36
N PRO A 406 29.83 3.55 3.04
CA PRO A 406 28.44 3.88 3.35
C PRO A 406 27.59 4.09 2.09
N TRP A 407 28.16 4.64 1.00
CA TRP A 407 27.41 4.85 -0.24
C TRP A 407 27.02 3.54 -0.93
N VAL A 408 27.97 2.61 -1.05
CA VAL A 408 27.76 1.31 -1.71
C VAL A 408 26.91 0.38 -0.85
N VAL A 409 27.22 0.26 0.44
CA VAL A 409 26.50 -0.66 1.33
C VAL A 409 25.08 -0.18 1.59
N MET A 410 24.84 1.12 1.74
CA MET A 410 23.48 1.62 1.98
C MET A 410 22.64 1.70 0.71
N ALA A 411 23.15 2.30 -0.36
CA ALA A 411 22.40 2.40 -1.61
C ALA A 411 22.34 1.04 -2.31
N GLY A 412 23.49 0.48 -2.68
CA GLY A 412 23.59 -0.78 -3.41
C GLY A 412 23.22 -2.01 -2.59
N GLY A 413 23.28 -1.95 -1.25
CA GLY A 413 22.98 -3.10 -0.38
C GLY A 413 21.62 -3.01 0.31
N ALA A 414 21.57 -2.30 1.44
CA ALA A 414 20.42 -2.28 2.34
C ALA A 414 19.11 -1.83 1.66
N LEU A 415 19.15 -0.75 0.89
CA LEU A 415 17.96 -0.28 0.16
C LEU A 415 17.58 -1.19 -1.00
N GLN A 416 18.54 -1.86 -1.63
CA GLN A 416 18.23 -2.82 -2.69
C GLN A 416 17.59 -4.10 -2.12
N LEU A 417 18.02 -4.57 -0.94
CA LEU A 417 17.35 -5.62 -0.18
C LEU A 417 15.93 -5.21 0.23
N LEU A 418 15.73 -3.95 0.65
CA LEU A 418 14.40 -3.40 0.91
C LEU A 418 13.54 -3.42 -0.37
N CYS A 419 14.06 -2.92 -1.50
CA CYS A 419 13.34 -2.92 -2.77
C CYS A 419 12.98 -4.34 -3.22
N GLY A 420 13.89 -5.30 -3.02
CA GLY A 420 13.65 -6.71 -3.30
C GLY A 420 12.58 -7.35 -2.40
N SER A 421 12.56 -6.98 -1.12
CA SER A 421 11.53 -7.40 -0.17
C SER A 421 10.15 -6.82 -0.50
N VAL A 422 10.11 -5.54 -0.89
CA VAL A 422 8.88 -4.90 -1.37
C VAL A 422 8.42 -5.58 -2.67
N ALA A 423 9.31 -5.80 -3.65
CA ALA A 423 8.99 -6.50 -4.89
C ALA A 423 8.46 -7.92 -4.65
N PHE A 424 9.03 -8.66 -3.69
CA PHE A 424 8.53 -9.98 -3.28
C PHE A 424 7.10 -9.91 -2.76
N ALA A 425 6.81 -8.94 -1.88
CA ALA A 425 5.47 -8.71 -1.35
C ALA A 425 4.45 -8.31 -2.44
N ARG A 426 4.91 -7.86 -3.62
CA ARG A 426 4.07 -7.58 -4.80
C ARG A 426 3.88 -8.77 -5.74
N GLY A 427 4.48 -9.94 -5.44
CA GLY A 427 4.50 -11.07 -6.38
C GLY A 427 5.44 -10.88 -7.59
N LYS A 428 6.35 -9.90 -7.55
CA LYS A 428 7.38 -9.66 -8.57
C LYS A 428 8.64 -10.49 -8.26
N THR A 429 8.55 -11.80 -8.46
CA THR A 429 9.60 -12.75 -8.05
C THR A 429 10.92 -12.54 -8.77
N PHE A 430 10.88 -12.21 -10.07
CA PHE A 430 12.08 -11.93 -10.85
C PHE A 430 12.80 -10.66 -10.34
N GLU A 431 12.10 -9.53 -10.26
CA GLU A 431 12.67 -8.27 -9.81
C GLU A 431 13.15 -8.35 -8.36
N SER A 432 12.41 -9.06 -7.50
CA SER A 432 12.82 -9.35 -6.13
C SER A 432 14.16 -10.10 -6.11
N THR A 433 14.27 -11.17 -6.89
CA THR A 433 15.49 -11.97 -6.99
C THR A 433 16.67 -11.11 -7.43
N VAL A 434 16.50 -10.31 -8.49
CA VAL A 434 17.54 -9.42 -9.02
C VAL A 434 18.00 -8.43 -7.95
N PHE A 435 17.06 -7.70 -7.34
CA PHE A 435 17.40 -6.69 -6.34
C PHE A 435 18.04 -7.29 -5.08
N ILE A 436 17.59 -8.45 -4.61
CA ILE A 436 18.19 -9.10 -3.45
C ILE A 436 19.62 -9.55 -3.75
N LEU A 437 19.85 -10.18 -4.90
CA LEU A 437 21.17 -10.67 -5.28
C LEU A 437 22.16 -9.54 -5.51
N TYR A 438 21.73 -8.48 -6.20
CA TYR A 438 22.59 -7.32 -6.45
C TYR A 438 22.86 -6.62 -5.13
N GLY A 439 21.85 -6.52 -4.26
CA GLY A 439 21.95 -6.10 -2.86
C GLY A 439 23.03 -6.84 -2.07
N MET A 440 22.98 -8.17 -2.07
CA MET A 440 23.95 -9.02 -1.40
C MET A 440 25.35 -8.83 -1.98
N MET A 441 25.46 -8.78 -3.31
CA MET A 441 26.74 -8.59 -3.99
C MET A 441 27.38 -7.25 -3.62
N TRP A 442 26.65 -6.13 -3.75
CA TRP A 442 27.15 -4.81 -3.37
C TRP A 442 27.56 -4.73 -1.89
N THR A 443 26.80 -5.39 -1.00
CA THR A 443 27.11 -5.42 0.43
C THR A 443 28.40 -6.20 0.70
N VAL A 444 28.47 -7.45 0.23
CA VAL A 444 29.61 -8.34 0.48
C VAL A 444 30.86 -7.78 -0.18
N TRP A 445 30.79 -7.38 -1.44
CA TRP A 445 31.94 -6.84 -2.17
C TRP A 445 32.34 -5.46 -1.64
N GLY A 446 31.38 -4.58 -1.36
CA GLY A 446 31.65 -3.26 -0.80
C GLY A 446 32.36 -3.33 0.55
N LEU A 447 31.90 -4.21 1.45
CA LEU A 447 32.54 -4.44 2.75
C LEU A 447 33.91 -5.08 2.61
N THR A 448 34.05 -6.10 1.75
CA THR A 448 35.34 -6.77 1.56
C THR A 448 36.38 -5.80 1.00
N ARG A 449 36.05 -5.04 -0.05
CA ARG A 449 36.97 -4.09 -0.72
C ARG A 449 37.29 -2.86 0.10
N TYR A 450 36.27 -2.17 0.58
CA TYR A 450 36.44 -0.85 1.19
C TYR A 450 36.47 -0.89 2.71
N GLY A 451 36.03 -1.99 3.33
CA GLY A 451 36.08 -2.19 4.78
C GLY A 451 37.45 -2.63 5.32
N GLY A 452 38.49 -2.71 4.48
CA GLY A 452 39.83 -3.12 4.90
C GLY A 452 40.00 -4.63 5.11
N LEU A 453 38.99 -5.43 4.76
CA LEU A 453 39.06 -6.90 4.79
C LEU A 453 39.78 -7.49 3.57
N TYR A 454 40.11 -6.66 2.59
CA TYR A 454 40.57 -7.04 1.26
C TYR A 454 42.02 -7.54 1.17
N GLY A 455 42.87 -7.25 2.16
CA GLY A 455 44.31 -7.55 2.12
C GLY A 455 44.61 -9.05 1.99
N ASP A 456 44.32 -9.83 3.03
CA ASP A 456 44.62 -11.27 3.08
C ASP A 456 43.56 -12.15 2.39
N THR A 457 42.48 -11.55 1.86
CA THR A 457 41.33 -12.28 1.29
C THR A 457 41.30 -12.32 -0.24
N ARG A 458 42.23 -11.62 -0.92
CA ARG A 458 42.44 -11.80 -2.36
C ARG A 458 42.93 -13.21 -2.63
N GLY A 459 42.18 -13.95 -3.43
CA GLY A 459 42.50 -15.33 -3.73
C GLY A 459 41.32 -16.16 -4.20
N PHE A 460 41.57 -17.47 -4.30
CA PHE A 460 40.67 -18.44 -4.91
C PHE A 460 39.26 -18.45 -4.31
N ASN A 461 39.12 -18.31 -2.99
CA ASN A 461 37.80 -18.39 -2.32
C ASN A 461 36.87 -17.25 -2.71
N LEU A 462 37.39 -16.02 -2.79
CA LEU A 462 36.62 -14.85 -3.22
C LEU A 462 36.24 -14.97 -4.70
N ALA A 463 37.20 -15.38 -5.54
CA ALA A 463 36.97 -15.61 -6.97
C ALA A 463 35.91 -16.69 -7.20
N ALA A 464 35.94 -17.81 -6.47
CA ALA A 464 34.94 -18.89 -6.55
C ALA A 464 33.54 -18.40 -6.17
N GLY A 465 33.42 -17.57 -5.12
CA GLY A 465 32.17 -16.91 -4.75
C GLY A 465 31.63 -16.02 -5.86
N ILE A 466 32.47 -15.19 -6.47
CA ILE A 466 32.09 -14.31 -7.58
C ILE A 466 31.66 -15.14 -8.81
N ILE A 467 32.38 -16.22 -9.14
CA ILE A 467 32.02 -17.12 -10.25
C ILE A 467 30.63 -17.75 -10.01
N SER A 468 30.33 -18.16 -8.77
CA SER A 468 28.99 -18.67 -8.43
C SER A 468 27.89 -17.63 -8.68
N PHE A 469 28.11 -16.39 -8.26
CA PHE A 469 27.20 -15.28 -8.56
C PHE A 469 27.10 -14.96 -10.06
N MET A 470 28.20 -15.08 -10.81
CA MET A 470 28.20 -14.92 -12.26
C MET A 470 27.35 -15.97 -12.96
N LEU A 471 27.44 -17.24 -12.55
CA LEU A 471 26.60 -18.32 -13.07
C LEU A 471 25.13 -18.06 -12.77
N PHE A 472 24.82 -17.63 -11.55
CA PHE A 472 23.46 -17.25 -11.18
C PHE A 472 22.96 -16.05 -12.02
N ASN A 473 23.78 -15.02 -12.20
CA ASN A 473 23.40 -13.86 -12.99
C ASN A 473 23.30 -14.16 -14.50
N CYS A 474 23.97 -15.19 -15.01
CA CYS A 474 23.68 -15.72 -16.35
C CYS A 474 22.25 -16.27 -16.44
N LEU A 475 21.76 -17.00 -15.43
CA LEU A 475 20.38 -17.46 -15.38
C LEU A 475 19.39 -16.29 -15.28
N VAL A 476 19.70 -15.28 -14.46
CA VAL A 476 18.91 -14.04 -14.37
C VAL A 476 18.85 -13.34 -15.72
N THR A 477 19.98 -13.22 -16.41
CA THR A 477 20.09 -12.58 -17.73
C THR A 477 19.30 -13.37 -18.78
N ALA A 478 19.35 -14.71 -18.74
CA ALA A 478 18.56 -15.57 -19.62
C ALA A 478 17.05 -15.42 -19.33
N ALA A 479 16.64 -15.37 -18.06
CA ALA A 479 15.26 -15.11 -17.68
C ALA A 479 14.80 -13.71 -18.12
N ALA A 480 15.67 -12.71 -18.08
CA ALA A 480 15.38 -11.35 -18.52
C ALA A 480 15.05 -11.23 -20.01
N LEU A 481 15.52 -12.17 -20.85
CA LEU A 481 15.18 -12.24 -22.29
C LEU A 481 13.67 -12.36 -22.53
N PHE A 482 12.96 -12.98 -21.59
CA PHE A 482 11.51 -13.21 -21.67
C PHE A 482 10.68 -12.06 -21.09
N LEU A 483 11.31 -11.07 -20.45
CA LEU A 483 10.64 -9.91 -19.84
C LEU A 483 10.63 -8.71 -20.78
N ASN A 484 11.75 -8.00 -20.88
CA ASN A 484 11.93 -6.89 -21.80
C ASN A 484 13.42 -6.54 -21.98
N VAL A 485 13.71 -5.77 -23.03
CA VAL A 485 15.08 -5.36 -23.39
C VAL A 485 15.75 -4.61 -22.24
N ALA A 486 15.06 -3.71 -21.55
CA ALA A 486 15.65 -2.94 -20.46
C ALA A 486 16.17 -3.83 -19.32
N TRP A 487 15.38 -4.80 -18.86
CA TRP A 487 15.81 -5.76 -17.84
C TRP A 487 16.94 -6.67 -18.33
N PHE A 488 16.91 -7.08 -19.60
CA PHE A 488 18.01 -7.84 -20.20
C PHE A 488 19.32 -7.06 -20.20
N VAL A 489 19.32 -5.81 -20.68
CA VAL A 489 20.51 -4.96 -20.71
C VAL A 489 20.98 -4.62 -19.29
N TYR A 490 20.05 -4.42 -18.34
CA TYR A 490 20.36 -4.23 -16.93
C TYR A 490 21.07 -5.46 -16.33
N ALA A 491 20.55 -6.66 -16.55
CA ALA A 491 21.16 -7.88 -16.03
C ALA A 491 22.51 -8.21 -16.69
N LEU A 492 22.61 -7.99 -18.01
CA LEU A 492 23.82 -8.18 -18.79
C LEU A 492 24.93 -7.20 -18.38
N SER A 493 24.60 -5.92 -18.17
CA SER A 493 25.57 -4.93 -17.72
C SER A 493 26.06 -5.21 -16.29
N PHE A 494 25.21 -5.78 -15.42
CA PHE A 494 25.66 -6.26 -14.12
C PHE A 494 26.61 -7.46 -14.22
N GLN A 495 26.48 -8.31 -15.26
CA GLN A 495 27.46 -9.37 -15.51
C GLN A 495 28.87 -8.79 -15.73
N LEU A 496 28.97 -7.64 -16.40
CA LEU A 496 30.26 -6.95 -16.58
C LEU A 496 30.83 -6.48 -15.24
N ILE A 497 29.99 -6.01 -14.31
CA ILE A 497 30.40 -5.64 -12.95
C ILE A 497 30.99 -6.86 -12.23
N LEU A 498 30.33 -8.01 -12.33
CA LEU A 498 30.83 -9.25 -11.73
C LEU A 498 32.16 -9.70 -12.35
N ILE A 499 32.34 -9.54 -13.67
CA ILE A 499 33.62 -9.79 -14.34
C ILE A 499 34.71 -8.85 -13.81
N SER A 500 34.40 -7.56 -13.64
CA SER A 500 35.33 -6.60 -13.03
C SER A 500 35.74 -7.03 -11.62
N PHE A 501 34.78 -7.46 -10.80
CA PHE A 501 35.07 -7.95 -9.44
C PHE A 501 35.91 -9.21 -9.44
N LEU A 502 35.66 -10.13 -10.39
CA LEU A 502 36.44 -11.35 -10.54
C LEU A 502 37.89 -11.03 -10.93
N LEU A 503 38.08 -10.15 -11.92
CA LEU A 503 39.39 -9.73 -12.38
C LEU A 503 40.17 -9.05 -11.25
N ASP A 504 39.50 -8.27 -10.41
CA ASP A 504 40.14 -7.68 -9.25
C ASP A 504 40.51 -8.72 -8.18
N ALA A 505 39.64 -9.70 -7.92
CA ALA A 505 39.89 -10.76 -6.95
C ALA A 505 41.08 -11.66 -7.32
N VAL A 506 41.38 -11.80 -8.62
CA VAL A 506 42.54 -12.55 -9.14
C VAL A 506 43.74 -11.66 -9.51
N ASP A 507 43.68 -10.37 -9.14
CA ASP A 507 44.72 -9.37 -9.40
C ASP A 507 45.10 -9.20 -10.90
N ALA A 508 44.10 -9.35 -11.78
CA ALA A 508 44.24 -9.21 -13.23
C ALA A 508 43.36 -8.10 -13.82
N LEU A 509 42.88 -7.16 -12.99
CA LEU A 509 42.01 -6.06 -13.41
C LEU A 509 42.77 -5.05 -14.28
N PRO A 510 42.42 -4.86 -15.56
CA PRO A 510 43.03 -3.84 -16.40
C PRO A 510 42.71 -2.44 -15.88
N LEU A 511 43.68 -1.53 -15.98
CA LEU A 511 43.51 -0.15 -15.53
C LEU A 511 42.33 0.54 -16.23
N GLY A 512 41.37 1.02 -15.44
CA GLY A 512 40.18 1.72 -15.92
C GLY A 512 39.05 0.84 -16.44
N PHE A 513 39.21 -0.49 -16.45
CA PHE A 513 38.12 -1.41 -16.83
C PHE A 513 36.93 -1.32 -15.88
N ASP A 514 37.19 -1.29 -14.58
CA ASP A 514 36.20 -1.10 -13.53
C ASP A 514 35.42 0.21 -13.67
N ILE A 515 36.12 1.31 -14.00
CA ILE A 515 35.52 2.61 -14.27
C ILE A 515 34.60 2.54 -15.50
N GLY A 516 35.07 1.97 -16.60
CA GLY A 516 34.27 1.84 -17.83
C GLY A 516 32.99 1.03 -17.60
N VAL A 517 33.11 -0.10 -16.93
CA VAL A 517 31.98 -0.99 -16.64
C VAL A 517 30.98 -0.35 -15.66
N THR A 518 31.45 0.31 -14.61
CA THR A 518 30.58 1.00 -13.65
C THR A 518 29.84 2.18 -14.28
N ILE A 519 30.45 2.92 -15.20
CA ILE A 519 29.76 3.95 -16.00
C ILE A 519 28.68 3.32 -16.87
N ILE A 520 28.97 2.23 -17.58
CA ILE A 520 27.98 1.53 -18.43
C ILE A 520 26.77 1.07 -17.59
N PHE A 521 27.03 0.34 -16.49
CA PHE A 521 25.95 -0.13 -15.61
C PHE A 521 25.19 1.03 -14.97
N GLY A 522 25.88 2.11 -14.57
CA GLY A 522 25.28 3.32 -14.04
C GLY A 522 24.34 4.00 -15.04
N LEU A 523 24.73 4.12 -16.31
CA LEU A 523 23.88 4.70 -17.37
C LEU A 523 22.65 3.83 -17.68
N VAL A 524 22.83 2.51 -17.74
CA VAL A 524 21.70 1.56 -17.92
C VAL A 524 20.73 1.66 -16.74
N SER A 525 21.25 1.67 -15.52
CA SER A 525 20.45 1.85 -14.30
C SER A 525 19.72 3.19 -14.28
N PHE A 526 20.36 4.26 -14.76
CA PHE A 526 19.77 5.60 -14.86
C PHE A 526 18.62 5.63 -15.88
N TYR A 527 18.79 4.96 -17.01
CA TYR A 527 17.71 4.77 -17.98
C TYR A 527 16.52 4.02 -17.36
N CYS A 528 16.76 2.91 -16.65
CA CYS A 528 15.70 2.17 -15.95
C CYS A 528 15.01 3.01 -14.87
N PHE A 529 15.77 3.82 -14.12
CA PHE A 529 15.21 4.77 -13.16
C PHE A 529 14.28 5.78 -13.85
N LEU A 530 14.75 6.41 -14.93
CA LEU A 530 13.99 7.41 -15.68
C LEU A 530 12.73 6.78 -16.30
N ALA A 531 12.86 5.60 -16.91
CA ALA A 531 11.74 4.90 -17.49
C ALA A 531 10.67 4.57 -16.45
N ASN A 532 11.07 4.09 -15.28
CA ASN A 532 10.13 3.73 -14.21
C ASN A 532 9.48 4.95 -13.57
N ILE A 533 10.21 6.05 -13.33
CA ILE A 533 9.60 7.25 -12.76
C ILE A 533 8.57 7.85 -13.73
N PHE A 534 8.91 8.00 -15.02
CA PHE A 534 7.98 8.47 -16.05
C PHE A 534 6.76 7.55 -16.19
N ASN A 535 6.97 6.25 -16.31
CA ASN A 535 5.87 5.30 -16.50
C ASN A 535 5.01 5.13 -15.23
N SER A 536 5.54 5.47 -14.05
CA SER A 536 4.77 5.50 -12.80
C SER A 536 3.94 6.78 -12.65
N THR A 537 4.34 7.88 -13.30
CA THR A 537 3.68 9.18 -13.16
C THR A 537 2.63 9.45 -14.26
N PHE A 538 2.91 9.10 -15.51
CA PHE A 538 2.02 9.39 -16.64
C PHE A 538 1.01 8.25 -16.92
N GLN A 539 -0.16 8.59 -17.49
CA GLN A 539 -1.24 7.63 -17.76
C GLN A 539 -0.88 6.60 -18.85
N SER A 540 -0.01 6.97 -19.80
CA SER A 540 0.53 6.06 -20.81
C SER A 540 2.04 5.95 -20.66
N PRO A 541 2.63 4.77 -20.91
CA PRO A 541 4.07 4.59 -20.82
C PRO A 541 4.76 5.50 -21.83
N GLN A 542 5.53 6.46 -21.33
CA GLN A 542 6.23 7.47 -22.14
C GLN A 542 7.59 6.95 -22.61
N ILE A 543 8.27 6.18 -21.76
CA ILE A 543 9.61 5.67 -22.02
C ILE A 543 9.53 4.16 -22.21
N PRO A 544 9.89 3.64 -23.40
CA PRO A 544 9.72 2.23 -23.72
C PRO A 544 10.77 1.36 -23.06
N LEU A 545 10.37 0.45 -22.17
CA LEU A 545 11.28 -0.59 -21.61
C LEU A 545 11.66 -1.68 -22.63
N GLY A 546 11.09 -1.63 -23.83
CA GLY A 546 11.27 -2.62 -24.89
C GLY A 546 10.35 -3.83 -24.74
N ARG A 547 10.33 -4.65 -25.80
CA ARG A 547 9.58 -5.92 -25.87
C ARG A 547 10.49 -7.09 -25.47
N ALA A 548 9.93 -8.20 -25.01
CA ALA A 548 10.71 -9.41 -24.76
C ALA A 548 11.50 -9.82 -26.04
N LEU A 549 12.77 -10.18 -25.85
CA LEU A 549 13.66 -10.62 -26.93
C LEU A 549 13.32 -12.02 -27.40
N VAL A 550 12.88 -12.88 -26.47
CA VAL A 550 12.39 -14.21 -26.75
C VAL A 550 10.95 -14.29 -26.28
N LYS A 551 10.03 -14.58 -27.20
CA LYS A 551 8.67 -14.97 -26.83
C LYS A 551 8.69 -16.46 -26.52
N LEU A 552 8.22 -16.85 -25.33
CA LEU A 552 7.83 -18.24 -25.08
C LEU A 552 6.63 -18.55 -25.97
N SER A 553 6.87 -18.94 -27.22
CA SER A 553 5.93 -19.81 -27.92
C SER A 553 6.03 -21.15 -27.22
N GLY A 554 4.99 -21.55 -26.49
CA GLY A 554 4.96 -22.86 -25.85
C GLY A 554 5.33 -23.95 -26.86
N VAL A 555 6.13 -24.92 -26.40
CA VAL A 555 6.27 -26.21 -27.07
C VAL A 555 4.89 -26.86 -27.04
N GLY A 556 4.15 -26.62 -28.12
CA GLY A 556 2.71 -26.82 -28.24
C GLY A 556 2.20 -26.04 -29.45
N ALA A 557 2.90 -26.16 -30.58
CA ALA A 557 2.46 -25.60 -31.84
C ALA A 557 1.30 -26.46 -32.38
N GLY A 558 0.07 -25.92 -32.29
CA GLY A 558 -1.06 -26.36 -33.12
C GLY A 558 -2.19 -27.10 -32.40
N ALA A 559 -2.93 -26.41 -31.51
CA ALA A 559 -4.38 -26.61 -31.31
C ALA A 559 -4.94 -25.42 -30.50
N ASP A 560 -5.94 -24.74 -31.06
CA ASP A 560 -6.82 -23.69 -30.50
C ASP A 560 -6.36 -22.94 -29.23
N ILE A 561 -5.75 -21.77 -29.44
CA ILE A 561 -5.31 -20.85 -28.39
C ILE A 561 -6.55 -20.30 -27.66
N CYS A 562 -6.65 -20.53 -26.35
CA CYS A 562 -7.58 -19.83 -25.47
C CYS A 562 -7.38 -18.30 -25.61
N PRO A 563 -8.35 -17.53 -26.12
CA PRO A 563 -8.22 -16.09 -26.27
C PRO A 563 -8.23 -15.38 -24.92
N HIS A 564 -7.15 -14.67 -24.62
CA HIS A 564 -7.03 -13.74 -23.49
C HIS A 564 -7.34 -12.33 -23.98
N VAL A 565 -8.51 -11.81 -23.64
CA VAL A 565 -9.00 -10.53 -24.20
C VAL A 565 -9.28 -9.51 -23.10
N PRO A 566 -8.94 -8.23 -23.29
CA PRO A 566 -9.06 -7.21 -22.24
C PRO A 566 -10.53 -6.87 -21.95
N ALA A 567 -10.93 -6.90 -20.68
CA ALA A 567 -12.28 -6.61 -20.20
C ALA A 567 -12.79 -5.20 -20.53
N ARG A 568 -11.86 -4.24 -20.64
CA ARG A 568 -12.16 -2.81 -20.89
C ARG A 568 -12.64 -2.51 -22.31
N LYS A 569 -12.62 -3.47 -23.22
CA LYS A 569 -13.10 -3.29 -24.60
C LYS A 569 -14.41 -4.04 -24.79
N ALA A 570 -15.45 -3.33 -25.25
CA ALA A 570 -16.75 -3.94 -25.54
C ALA A 570 -16.64 -5.10 -26.56
N THR A 571 -15.76 -4.98 -27.56
CA THR A 571 -15.50 -6.04 -28.54
C THR A 571 -14.93 -7.32 -27.92
N SER A 572 -14.12 -7.21 -26.86
CA SER A 572 -13.62 -8.37 -26.11
C SER A 572 -14.73 -9.08 -25.35
N VAL A 573 -15.63 -8.32 -24.71
CA VAL A 573 -16.77 -8.90 -23.99
C VAL A 573 -17.71 -9.59 -24.97
N GLN A 574 -17.94 -9.00 -26.15
CA GLN A 574 -18.70 -9.63 -27.23
C GLN A 574 -18.06 -10.93 -27.72
N GLN A 575 -16.73 -10.95 -27.91
CA GLN A 575 -16.01 -12.15 -28.30
C GLN A 575 -16.16 -13.28 -27.26
N ILE A 576 -16.03 -12.97 -25.96
CA ILE A 576 -16.24 -13.94 -24.88
C ILE A 576 -17.70 -14.40 -24.83
N ALA A 577 -18.65 -13.48 -25.04
CA ALA A 577 -20.07 -13.82 -25.12
C ALA A 577 -20.38 -14.79 -26.27
N GLU A 578 -19.74 -14.61 -27.43
CA GLU A 578 -19.89 -15.50 -28.59
C GLU A 578 -19.33 -16.89 -28.30
N ILE A 579 -18.15 -16.99 -27.66
CA ILE A 579 -17.57 -18.26 -27.20
C ILE A 579 -18.55 -18.99 -26.27
N MET A 580 -19.11 -18.28 -25.28
CA MET A 580 -20.09 -18.87 -24.34
C MET A 580 -21.38 -19.29 -25.04
N LYS A 581 -21.89 -18.49 -25.98
CA LYS A 581 -23.08 -18.82 -26.79
C LYS A 581 -22.86 -20.03 -27.69
N ASN A 582 -21.61 -20.37 -28.02
CA ASN A 582 -21.24 -21.54 -28.81
C ASN A 582 -20.84 -22.75 -27.95
N GLY A 583 -21.14 -22.73 -26.64
CA GLY A 583 -20.89 -23.86 -25.73
C GLY A 583 -19.52 -23.85 -25.04
N GLY A 584 -18.75 -22.77 -25.20
CA GLY A 584 -17.48 -22.57 -24.51
C GLY A 584 -17.64 -22.16 -23.05
N ILE A 585 -16.60 -22.42 -22.24
CA ILE A 585 -16.48 -22.04 -20.84
C ILE A 585 -15.36 -21.03 -20.67
N CYS A 586 -15.64 -19.93 -19.97
CA CYS A 586 -14.75 -18.78 -19.93
C CYS A 586 -14.35 -18.38 -18.50
N GLY A 587 -13.16 -17.82 -18.35
CA GLY A 587 -12.75 -17.11 -17.16
C GLY A 587 -13.29 -15.68 -17.16
N MET A 588 -13.91 -15.25 -16.06
CA MET A 588 -14.53 -13.93 -15.94
C MET A 588 -14.09 -13.22 -14.64
N PRO A 589 -13.75 -11.91 -14.69
CA PRO A 589 -13.49 -11.09 -13.50
C PRO A 589 -14.80 -10.81 -12.74
N THR A 590 -14.71 -10.55 -11.43
CA THR A 590 -15.85 -10.16 -10.60
C THR A 590 -15.41 -9.14 -9.54
N ASP A 591 -16.38 -8.63 -8.77
CA ASP A 591 -16.20 -7.81 -7.56
C ASP A 591 -15.52 -8.56 -6.40
N THR A 592 -15.28 -9.86 -6.54
CA THR A 592 -14.67 -10.71 -5.50
C THR A 592 -13.47 -11.47 -6.03
N VAL A 593 -13.67 -12.61 -6.69
CA VAL A 593 -12.59 -13.45 -7.24
C VAL A 593 -12.89 -13.80 -8.69
N TYR A 594 -11.90 -14.22 -9.48
CA TYR A 594 -12.15 -14.75 -10.82
C TYR A 594 -12.92 -16.07 -10.75
N VAL A 595 -13.85 -16.22 -11.69
CA VAL A 595 -14.75 -17.37 -11.77
C VAL A 595 -14.71 -18.02 -13.14
N LEU A 596 -15.03 -19.30 -13.18
CA LEU A 596 -15.26 -20.06 -14.41
C LEU A 596 -16.77 -20.07 -14.67
N VAL A 597 -17.16 -19.66 -15.88
CA VAL A 597 -18.55 -19.44 -16.24
C VAL A 597 -18.97 -20.22 -17.48
N ALA A 598 -20.23 -20.64 -17.49
CA ALA A 598 -20.90 -21.28 -18.62
C ALA A 598 -22.30 -20.69 -18.81
N ALA A 599 -22.77 -20.57 -20.04
CA ALA A 599 -24.13 -20.10 -20.32
C ALA A 599 -25.17 -21.14 -19.89
N CYS A 600 -26.22 -20.74 -19.15
CA CYS A 600 -27.25 -21.70 -18.68
C CYS A 600 -28.07 -22.31 -19.82
N ASN A 601 -28.26 -21.58 -20.92
CA ASN A 601 -28.94 -22.06 -22.12
C ASN A 601 -28.07 -23.02 -22.98
N ARG A 602 -26.88 -23.39 -22.49
CA ARG A 602 -25.97 -24.39 -23.07
C ARG A 602 -25.67 -25.50 -22.06
N PRO A 603 -26.54 -26.51 -21.93
CA PRO A 603 -26.38 -27.59 -20.95
C PRO A 603 -25.03 -28.32 -21.04
N ASP A 604 -24.52 -28.49 -22.25
CA ASP A 604 -23.22 -29.07 -22.56
C ASP A 604 -22.05 -28.26 -21.95
N ALA A 605 -22.10 -26.94 -22.05
CA ALA A 605 -21.11 -26.04 -21.44
C ALA A 605 -21.15 -26.09 -19.90
N VAL A 606 -22.35 -26.17 -19.32
CA VAL A 606 -22.53 -26.31 -17.86
C VAL A 606 -21.92 -27.62 -17.37
N VAL A 607 -22.16 -28.74 -18.07
CA VAL A 607 -21.54 -30.04 -17.77
C VAL A 607 -20.02 -29.98 -17.95
N LYS A 608 -19.52 -29.29 -18.99
CA LYS A 608 -18.09 -29.07 -19.22
C LYS A 608 -17.46 -28.32 -18.04
N ALA A 609 -18.02 -27.18 -17.64
CA ALA A 609 -17.53 -26.39 -16.49
C ALA A 609 -17.51 -27.20 -15.19
N TYR A 610 -18.55 -28.00 -14.93
CA TYR A 610 -18.59 -28.88 -13.77
C TYR A 610 -17.47 -29.93 -13.80
N LYS A 611 -17.25 -30.59 -14.95
CA LYS A 611 -16.23 -31.65 -15.13
C LYS A 611 -14.79 -31.16 -15.06
N VAL A 612 -14.52 -29.88 -15.37
CA VAL A 612 -13.18 -29.30 -15.24
C VAL A 612 -12.63 -29.47 -13.82
N LYS A 613 -13.51 -29.51 -12.82
CA LYS A 613 -13.18 -29.70 -11.40
C LYS A 613 -13.35 -31.17 -11.00
N LYS A 614 -12.24 -31.92 -11.01
CA LYS A 614 -12.19 -33.37 -10.71
C LYS A 614 -12.74 -33.80 -9.33
N GLN A 615 -12.98 -32.86 -8.40
CA GLN A 615 -13.57 -33.11 -7.08
C GLN A 615 -14.75 -32.14 -6.78
N ALA A 616 -15.51 -31.70 -7.79
CA ALA A 616 -16.66 -30.81 -7.60
C ALA A 616 -17.89 -31.46 -6.94
N GLN A 617 -17.80 -32.72 -6.50
CA GLN A 617 -18.91 -33.39 -5.83
C GLN A 617 -19.32 -32.69 -4.52
N ASP A 618 -18.41 -31.94 -3.88
CA ASP A 618 -18.67 -31.31 -2.58
C ASP A 618 -19.29 -29.91 -2.64
N ARG A 619 -19.29 -29.22 -3.80
CA ARG A 619 -19.85 -27.85 -3.91
C ARG A 619 -20.56 -27.62 -5.25
N PRO A 620 -21.89 -27.44 -5.26
CA PRO A 620 -22.64 -27.21 -6.49
C PRO A 620 -22.35 -25.83 -7.09
N MET A 621 -22.57 -25.67 -8.40
CA MET A 621 -22.44 -24.37 -9.07
C MET A 621 -23.55 -23.41 -8.62
N SER A 622 -23.29 -22.11 -8.73
CA SER A 622 -24.26 -21.05 -8.49
C SER A 622 -24.82 -20.49 -9.79
N LEU A 623 -26.01 -19.88 -9.74
CA LEU A 623 -26.65 -19.20 -10.87
C LEU A 623 -26.45 -17.70 -10.74
N TRP A 624 -25.89 -17.05 -11.76
CA TRP A 624 -25.71 -15.60 -11.73
C TRP A 624 -26.57 -14.93 -12.80
N ILE A 625 -27.13 -13.79 -12.42
CA ILE A 625 -28.01 -12.96 -13.23
C ILE A 625 -27.45 -11.53 -13.28
N SER A 626 -27.77 -10.79 -14.34
CA SER A 626 -27.35 -9.39 -14.51
C SER A 626 -28.33 -8.40 -13.87
N SER A 627 -29.58 -8.82 -13.69
CA SER A 627 -30.63 -8.04 -13.04
C SER A 627 -31.80 -8.94 -12.67
N ILE A 628 -32.61 -8.48 -11.72
CA ILE A 628 -33.84 -9.19 -11.29
C ILE A 628 -34.82 -9.36 -12.45
N LYS A 629 -34.77 -8.52 -13.48
CA LYS A 629 -35.60 -8.66 -14.69
C LYS A 629 -35.39 -10.01 -15.41
N GLN A 630 -34.23 -10.66 -15.23
CA GLN A 630 -34.01 -12.01 -15.78
C GLN A 630 -34.82 -13.10 -15.05
N LEU A 631 -35.37 -12.80 -13.87
CA LEU A 631 -36.28 -13.67 -13.11
C LEU A 631 -37.76 -13.32 -13.34
N GLU A 632 -38.09 -12.33 -14.19
CA GLU A 632 -39.46 -11.82 -14.34
C GLU A 632 -40.47 -12.91 -14.73
N SER A 633 -40.07 -13.80 -15.66
CA SER A 633 -40.91 -14.92 -16.12
C SER A 633 -41.27 -15.92 -15.02
N VAL A 634 -40.49 -15.97 -13.94
CA VAL A 634 -40.65 -16.91 -12.82
C VAL A 634 -40.95 -16.20 -11.50
N ARG A 635 -41.21 -14.90 -11.56
CA ARG A 635 -41.49 -14.05 -10.40
C ARG A 635 -42.65 -14.57 -9.55
N HIS A 636 -43.65 -15.20 -10.18
CA HIS A 636 -44.84 -15.76 -9.52
C HIS A 636 -44.58 -17.03 -8.72
N LEU A 637 -43.38 -17.57 -8.88
CA LEU A 637 -42.91 -18.74 -8.13
C LEU A 637 -41.95 -18.33 -7.00
N LEU A 638 -41.68 -17.03 -6.84
CA LEU A 638 -40.82 -16.47 -5.80
C LEU A 638 -41.66 -15.58 -4.88
N SER A 639 -41.29 -15.51 -3.61
CA SER A 639 -42.05 -14.70 -2.66
C SER A 639 -41.78 -13.20 -2.82
N PRO A 640 -42.77 -12.33 -2.56
CA PRO A 640 -42.58 -10.88 -2.62
C PRO A 640 -41.46 -10.38 -1.68
N LEU A 641 -41.38 -10.94 -0.47
CA LEU A 641 -40.33 -10.59 0.51
C LEU A 641 -38.93 -10.92 -0.01
N LEU A 642 -38.77 -12.06 -0.68
CA LEU A 642 -37.51 -12.45 -1.28
C LEU A 642 -37.10 -11.52 -2.43
N LEU A 643 -38.05 -11.15 -3.29
CA LEU A 643 -37.80 -10.27 -4.42
C LEU A 643 -37.38 -8.87 -3.96
N ASP A 644 -38.06 -8.30 -2.96
CA ASP A 644 -37.68 -7.00 -2.38
C ASP A 644 -36.32 -7.07 -1.68
N PHE A 645 -35.99 -8.19 -1.03
CA PHE A 645 -34.68 -8.39 -0.43
C PHE A 645 -33.59 -8.51 -1.50
N MET A 646 -33.84 -9.22 -2.61
CA MET A 646 -32.94 -9.27 -3.76
C MET A 646 -32.70 -7.86 -4.33
N GLU A 647 -33.75 -7.05 -4.48
CA GLU A 647 -33.66 -5.69 -5.05
C GLU A 647 -32.89 -4.74 -4.13
N ALA A 648 -33.10 -4.82 -2.82
CA ALA A 648 -32.37 -3.99 -1.86
C ALA A 648 -30.91 -4.40 -1.71
N ALA A 649 -30.60 -5.69 -1.85
CA ALA A 649 -29.27 -6.23 -1.63
C ALA A 649 -28.41 -6.28 -2.89
N TRP A 650 -28.98 -6.27 -4.09
CA TRP A 650 -28.24 -6.40 -5.35
C TRP A 650 -28.32 -5.16 -6.25
N PRO A 651 -27.27 -4.89 -7.04
CA PRO A 651 -26.04 -5.66 -7.23
C PRO A 651 -25.08 -5.58 -6.04
N SER A 652 -24.48 -6.71 -5.62
CA SER A 652 -23.49 -6.74 -4.53
C SER A 652 -22.72 -8.07 -4.43
N SER A 653 -21.78 -8.11 -3.47
CA SER A 653 -21.07 -9.32 -3.05
C SER A 653 -21.87 -10.24 -2.10
N ILE A 654 -23.20 -10.23 -2.19
CA ILE A 654 -24.10 -11.13 -1.46
C ILE A 654 -24.62 -12.22 -2.42
N SER A 655 -24.56 -13.49 -2.02
CA SER A 655 -25.18 -14.62 -2.74
C SER A 655 -26.32 -15.17 -1.88
N MET A 656 -27.50 -15.35 -2.48
CA MET A 656 -28.71 -15.78 -1.76
C MET A 656 -29.06 -17.21 -2.14
N VAL A 657 -29.20 -18.08 -1.15
CA VAL A 657 -29.62 -19.47 -1.32
C VAL A 657 -31.14 -19.52 -1.17
N VAL A 658 -31.83 -19.90 -2.25
CA VAL A 658 -33.30 -19.95 -2.31
C VAL A 658 -33.78 -21.38 -2.59
N PRO A 659 -35.05 -21.71 -2.29
CA PRO A 659 -35.60 -23.02 -2.61
C PRO A 659 -35.51 -23.30 -4.11
N ARG A 660 -35.08 -24.51 -4.46
CA ARG A 660 -35.10 -24.99 -5.84
C ARG A 660 -36.55 -25.26 -6.24
N GLY A 661 -36.95 -24.85 -7.44
CA GLY A 661 -38.29 -25.13 -7.97
C GLY A 661 -38.32 -25.28 -9.49
N PRO A 662 -39.52 -25.54 -10.07
CA PRO A 662 -39.72 -25.70 -11.51
C PRO A 662 -39.28 -24.48 -12.34
N TRP A 663 -39.19 -23.31 -11.71
CA TRP A 663 -38.69 -22.07 -12.32
C TRP A 663 -37.29 -22.19 -12.95
N MET A 664 -36.50 -23.18 -12.53
CA MET A 664 -35.18 -23.46 -13.11
C MET A 664 -35.25 -23.93 -14.58
N ASP A 665 -36.36 -24.54 -14.99
CA ASP A 665 -36.52 -25.10 -16.33
C ASP A 665 -36.56 -24.00 -17.40
N THR A 666 -36.98 -22.79 -17.01
CA THR A 666 -37.06 -21.60 -17.86
C THR A 666 -35.70 -21.14 -18.41
N PHE A 667 -34.57 -21.56 -17.81
CA PHE A 667 -33.23 -21.16 -18.26
C PHE A 667 -32.59 -22.11 -19.28
N GLY A 668 -33.32 -23.14 -19.73
CA GLY A 668 -32.84 -24.06 -20.77
C GLY A 668 -31.72 -25.00 -20.32
N LEU A 669 -31.70 -25.35 -19.02
CA LEU A 669 -30.64 -26.15 -18.40
C LEU A 669 -30.73 -27.65 -18.68
N GLY A 670 -31.92 -28.19 -18.97
CA GLY A 670 -32.15 -29.62 -19.14
C GLY A 670 -31.55 -30.46 -17.99
N ASP A 671 -30.93 -31.60 -18.34
CA ASP A 671 -30.28 -32.48 -17.36
C ASP A 671 -29.08 -31.85 -16.63
N ALA A 672 -28.52 -30.74 -17.14
CA ALA A 672 -27.41 -30.05 -16.50
C ALA A 672 -27.85 -29.28 -15.24
N ALA A 673 -29.16 -29.10 -15.03
CA ALA A 673 -29.72 -28.41 -13.87
C ALA A 673 -29.30 -29.07 -12.54
N LYS A 674 -28.96 -30.37 -12.52
CA LYS A 674 -28.46 -31.09 -11.33
C LYS A 674 -27.08 -30.63 -10.85
N HIS A 675 -26.33 -29.92 -11.69
CA HIS A 675 -24.99 -29.43 -11.36
C HIS A 675 -25.00 -27.99 -10.79
N ILE A 676 -26.16 -27.33 -10.77
CA ILE A 676 -26.36 -25.99 -10.23
C ILE A 676 -27.28 -26.10 -9.01
N GLY A 677 -26.77 -25.67 -7.84
CA GLY A 677 -27.43 -25.89 -6.55
C GLY A 677 -27.47 -27.36 -6.11
N THR A 678 -28.16 -27.60 -5.00
CA THR A 678 -28.50 -28.93 -4.46
C THR A 678 -29.87 -29.37 -4.98
N PRO A 679 -30.34 -30.60 -4.69
CA PRO A 679 -31.72 -30.98 -4.97
C PRO A 679 -32.77 -30.08 -4.29
N GLN A 680 -32.44 -29.43 -3.17
CA GLN A 680 -33.38 -28.64 -2.38
C GLN A 680 -33.24 -27.13 -2.58
N SER A 681 -32.07 -26.62 -2.96
CA SER A 681 -31.79 -25.19 -2.96
C SER A 681 -30.75 -24.77 -3.99
N ILE A 682 -30.75 -23.48 -4.36
CA ILE A 682 -29.82 -22.90 -5.33
C ILE A 682 -29.31 -21.55 -4.85
N ALA A 683 -28.01 -21.31 -5.03
CA ALA A 683 -27.40 -20.00 -4.78
C ALA A 683 -27.53 -19.11 -6.02
N ILE A 684 -28.14 -17.94 -5.88
CA ILE A 684 -28.27 -16.89 -6.90
C ILE A 684 -27.41 -15.68 -6.52
N ARG A 685 -26.83 -14.99 -7.51
CA ARG A 685 -26.10 -13.73 -7.31
C ARG A 685 -26.28 -12.78 -8.49
N ASN A 686 -26.41 -11.49 -8.19
CA ASN A 686 -26.15 -10.40 -9.14
C ASN A 686 -24.89 -9.63 -8.69
N PRO A 687 -23.74 -9.82 -9.36
CA PRO A 687 -22.47 -9.26 -8.92
C PRO A 687 -22.39 -7.74 -9.15
N ASP A 688 -21.69 -7.03 -8.27
CA ASP A 688 -21.38 -5.60 -8.46
C ASP A 688 -20.13 -5.41 -9.34
N CYS A 689 -20.19 -5.95 -10.55
CA CYS A 689 -19.10 -5.87 -11.52
C CYS A 689 -19.67 -5.56 -12.90
N SER A 690 -19.47 -4.33 -13.37
CA SER A 690 -20.02 -3.84 -14.64
C SER A 690 -19.71 -4.74 -15.83
N VAL A 691 -18.49 -5.25 -15.91
CA VAL A 691 -18.04 -6.19 -16.95
C VAL A 691 -18.77 -7.53 -16.86
N ALA A 692 -18.88 -8.11 -15.66
CA ALA A 692 -19.59 -9.37 -15.44
C ALA A 692 -21.08 -9.22 -15.78
N THR A 693 -21.71 -8.16 -15.27
CA THR A 693 -23.12 -7.83 -15.53
C THR A 693 -23.37 -7.61 -17.02
N HIS A 694 -22.46 -6.93 -17.72
CA HIS A 694 -22.55 -6.74 -19.17
C HIS A 694 -22.44 -8.07 -19.94
N LEU A 695 -21.51 -8.96 -19.55
CA LEU A 695 -21.39 -10.28 -20.16
C LEU A 695 -22.66 -11.12 -19.93
N ILE A 696 -23.19 -11.14 -18.71
CA ILE A 696 -24.44 -11.86 -18.37
C ILE A 696 -25.63 -11.28 -19.15
N ASN A 697 -25.69 -9.97 -19.36
CA ASN A 697 -26.71 -9.35 -20.21
C ASN A 697 -26.65 -9.85 -21.66
N LEU A 698 -25.45 -10.05 -22.21
CA LEU A 698 -25.27 -10.51 -23.60
C LEU A 698 -25.62 -11.99 -23.78
N VAL A 699 -25.35 -12.82 -22.77
CA VAL A 699 -25.43 -14.30 -22.88
C VAL A 699 -26.71 -14.86 -22.26
N GLY A 700 -27.31 -14.17 -21.29
CA GLY A 700 -28.36 -14.69 -20.41
C GLY A 700 -27.78 -15.19 -19.08
N PRO A 701 -28.60 -15.75 -18.18
CA PRO A 701 -28.14 -16.30 -16.91
C PRO A 701 -26.99 -17.31 -17.10
N ILE A 702 -26.05 -17.31 -16.17
CA ILE A 702 -24.83 -18.12 -16.26
C ILE A 702 -24.65 -19.03 -15.04
N ALA A 703 -24.09 -20.22 -15.27
CA ALA A 703 -23.62 -21.11 -14.22
C ALA A 703 -22.19 -20.73 -13.83
N VAL A 704 -21.93 -20.60 -12.54
CA VAL A 704 -20.66 -20.08 -12.02
C VAL A 704 -20.06 -21.01 -10.98
N THR A 705 -18.77 -21.30 -11.15
CA THR A 705 -17.91 -21.96 -10.15
C THR A 705 -16.60 -21.20 -10.00
N SER A 706 -15.88 -21.43 -8.91
CA SER A 706 -14.58 -20.79 -8.69
C SER A 706 -13.54 -21.28 -9.71
N ALA A 707 -12.71 -20.37 -10.24
CA ALA A 707 -11.73 -20.63 -11.30
C ALA A 707 -10.41 -21.26 -10.79
N ASN A 708 -10.53 -22.24 -9.90
CA ASN A 708 -9.42 -22.96 -9.27
C ASN A 708 -9.74 -24.47 -9.18
N PRO A 709 -8.71 -25.34 -9.23
CA PRO A 709 -8.81 -26.73 -8.84
C PRO A 709 -9.37 -26.85 -7.42
N THR A 710 -10.11 -27.93 -7.15
CA THR A 710 -10.68 -28.17 -5.83
C THR A 710 -9.58 -28.21 -4.76
N GLY A 711 -9.79 -27.50 -3.65
CA GLY A 711 -8.85 -27.45 -2.52
C GLY A 711 -7.74 -26.40 -2.62
N GLU A 712 -7.54 -25.79 -3.79
CA GLU A 712 -6.57 -24.71 -3.96
C GLU A 712 -7.14 -23.33 -3.58
N ALA A 713 -6.25 -22.35 -3.37
CA ALA A 713 -6.65 -20.97 -3.17
C ALA A 713 -7.46 -20.42 -4.35
N ASP A 714 -8.38 -19.48 -4.08
CA ASP A 714 -9.17 -18.81 -5.10
C ASP A 714 -8.28 -18.05 -6.09
N THR A 715 -8.80 -17.88 -7.30
CA THR A 715 -8.10 -17.21 -8.38
C THR A 715 -8.43 -15.73 -8.35
N THR A 716 -7.44 -14.87 -8.20
CA THR A 716 -7.59 -13.41 -8.07
C THR A 716 -7.01 -12.66 -9.27
N HIS A 717 -6.65 -13.36 -10.35
CA HIS A 717 -6.09 -12.77 -11.54
C HIS A 717 -6.37 -13.61 -12.79
N HIS A 718 -6.60 -12.98 -13.94
CA HIS A 718 -6.86 -13.68 -15.21
C HIS A 718 -5.74 -14.67 -15.60
N ASN A 719 -4.46 -14.30 -15.41
CA ASN A 719 -3.34 -15.22 -15.65
C ASN A 719 -3.38 -16.50 -14.80
N GLN A 720 -3.95 -16.45 -13.59
CA GLN A 720 -4.09 -17.63 -12.74
C GLN A 720 -5.17 -18.58 -13.27
N VAL A 721 -6.20 -18.06 -13.96
CA VAL A 721 -7.27 -18.88 -14.55
C VAL A 721 -6.67 -19.88 -15.52
N TYR A 722 -5.91 -19.38 -16.51
CA TYR A 722 -5.29 -20.24 -17.52
C TYR A 722 -4.12 -21.06 -16.93
N ALA A 723 -3.31 -20.49 -16.03
CA ALA A 723 -2.22 -21.26 -15.40
C ALA A 723 -2.73 -22.48 -14.60
N LYS A 724 -3.92 -22.37 -13.98
CA LYS A 724 -4.51 -23.45 -13.18
C LYS A 724 -5.38 -24.41 -13.99
N LEU A 725 -6.14 -23.89 -14.95
CA LEU A 725 -7.13 -24.68 -15.70
C LEU A 725 -6.60 -25.16 -17.06
N GLY A 726 -5.56 -24.51 -17.58
CA GLY A 726 -4.92 -24.80 -18.87
C GLY A 726 -5.91 -24.77 -20.03
N ASP A 727 -5.76 -25.72 -20.94
CA ASP A 727 -6.56 -25.86 -22.17
C ASP A 727 -8.01 -26.31 -21.92
N LYS A 728 -8.44 -26.38 -20.65
CA LYS A 728 -9.82 -26.66 -20.29
C LYS A 728 -10.72 -25.42 -20.33
N VAL A 729 -10.16 -24.23 -20.59
CA VAL A 729 -10.89 -22.96 -20.67
C VAL A 729 -10.83 -22.44 -22.09
N ASP A 730 -11.98 -22.03 -22.63
CA ASP A 730 -12.12 -21.63 -24.04
C ASP A 730 -11.96 -20.12 -24.25
N GLY A 731 -11.83 -19.32 -23.18
CA GLY A 731 -11.54 -17.89 -23.25
C GLY A 731 -11.37 -17.27 -21.86
N VAL A 732 -10.58 -16.20 -21.75
CA VAL A 732 -10.39 -15.47 -20.47
C VAL A 732 -10.56 -13.97 -20.69
N LEU A 733 -11.54 -13.40 -19.99
CA LEU A 733 -11.73 -11.96 -19.94
C LEU A 733 -10.76 -11.35 -18.90
N CYS A 734 -9.85 -10.50 -19.36
CA CYS A 734 -8.70 -10.04 -18.61
C CYS A 734 -8.94 -8.64 -18.04
N ASP A 735 -9.10 -8.54 -16.72
CA ASP A 735 -9.30 -7.27 -16.01
C ASP A 735 -8.28 -7.02 -14.89
N GLY A 736 -7.09 -7.59 -15.02
CA GLY A 736 -6.08 -7.47 -13.97
C GLY A 736 -6.44 -8.25 -12.71
N PRO A 737 -6.13 -7.72 -11.52
CA PRO A 737 -6.34 -8.42 -10.25
C PRO A 737 -7.77 -8.17 -9.78
N SER A 738 -8.36 -9.13 -9.08
CA SER A 738 -9.63 -8.90 -8.43
C SER A 738 -9.50 -7.79 -7.38
N PRO A 739 -10.53 -6.94 -7.21
CA PRO A 739 -10.50 -5.83 -6.26
C PRO A 739 -10.39 -6.30 -4.80
N GLU A 740 -10.83 -7.53 -4.52
CA GLU A 740 -10.80 -8.15 -3.20
C GLU A 740 -10.20 -9.56 -3.30
N ASN A 741 -9.79 -10.14 -2.17
CA ASN A 741 -9.32 -11.54 -2.09
C ASN A 741 -10.25 -12.44 -1.25
N ILE A 742 -11.40 -11.90 -0.83
CA ILE A 742 -12.40 -12.58 -0.02
C ILE A 742 -13.61 -12.87 -0.91
N ALA A 743 -14.15 -14.09 -0.82
CA ALA A 743 -15.34 -14.48 -1.56
C ALA A 743 -16.62 -13.77 -1.05
N SER A 744 -17.72 -13.93 -1.79
CA SER A 744 -19.03 -13.36 -1.42
C SER A 744 -19.59 -13.91 -0.10
N THR A 745 -20.41 -13.10 0.56
CA THR A 745 -21.25 -13.53 1.70
C THR A 745 -22.39 -14.39 1.18
N VAL A 746 -22.62 -15.57 1.77
CA VAL A 746 -23.65 -16.53 1.33
C VAL A 746 -24.73 -16.65 2.40
N VAL A 747 -25.93 -16.21 2.04
CA VAL A 747 -27.10 -16.08 2.92
C VAL A 747 -28.10 -17.19 2.61
N ASP A 748 -28.63 -17.84 3.63
CA ASP A 748 -29.71 -18.81 3.51
C ASP A 748 -31.07 -18.08 3.56
N CYS A 749 -31.76 -18.05 2.44
CA CYS A 749 -33.09 -17.45 2.28
C CYS A 749 -34.19 -18.50 2.09
N THR A 750 -33.90 -19.79 2.32
CA THR A 750 -34.88 -20.88 2.12
C THR A 750 -36.12 -20.79 3.02
N LYS A 751 -35.98 -20.10 4.17
CA LYS A 751 -37.06 -19.89 5.16
C LYS A 751 -37.41 -18.41 5.34
N ILE A 752 -37.14 -17.58 4.34
CA ILE A 752 -37.31 -16.12 4.44
C ILE A 752 -38.74 -15.69 4.83
N GLU A 753 -39.76 -16.45 4.41
CA GLU A 753 -41.17 -16.24 4.79
C GLU A 753 -41.44 -16.38 6.29
N THR A 754 -40.62 -17.15 7.01
CA THR A 754 -40.73 -17.26 8.48
C THR A 754 -40.14 -16.05 9.21
N GLY A 755 -39.65 -15.05 8.46
CA GLY A 755 -39.02 -13.86 8.99
C GLY A 755 -37.55 -14.05 9.41
N HIS A 756 -36.92 -15.14 8.98
CA HIS A 756 -35.55 -15.50 9.36
C HIS A 756 -34.67 -15.81 8.15
N ILE A 757 -33.41 -15.35 8.20
CA ILE A 757 -32.34 -15.70 7.25
C ILE A 757 -31.15 -16.31 7.99
N GLY A 758 -30.47 -17.26 7.35
CA GLY A 758 -29.25 -17.90 7.85
C GLY A 758 -27.99 -17.45 7.11
N PHE A 759 -26.82 -17.95 7.52
CA PHE A 759 -25.55 -17.66 6.85
C PHE A 759 -24.75 -18.94 6.69
N PHE A 760 -24.44 -19.31 5.45
CA PHE A 760 -23.50 -20.39 5.15
C PHE A 760 -22.05 -19.91 5.17
N ARG A 761 -21.82 -18.64 4.84
CA ARG A 761 -20.49 -18.01 4.86
C ARG A 761 -20.62 -16.50 5.01
N VAL A 762 -19.81 -15.90 5.88
CA VAL A 762 -19.59 -14.45 5.90
C VAL A 762 -18.36 -14.15 5.05
N GLY A 763 -18.55 -13.35 4.01
CA GLY A 763 -17.53 -12.95 3.05
C GLY A 763 -17.28 -11.45 3.10
N LEU A 764 -17.13 -10.81 1.94
CA LEU A 764 -16.85 -9.37 1.83
C LEU A 764 -17.87 -8.49 2.58
N ILE A 765 -19.16 -8.84 2.53
CA ILE A 765 -20.21 -8.08 3.20
C ILE A 765 -20.43 -8.61 4.63
N PRO A 766 -20.21 -7.80 5.67
CA PRO A 766 -20.39 -8.24 7.06
C PRO A 766 -21.83 -8.67 7.35
N LYS A 767 -21.98 -9.64 8.26
CA LYS A 767 -23.28 -10.16 8.71
C LYS A 767 -24.25 -9.05 9.15
N SER A 768 -23.73 -8.05 9.89
CA SER A 768 -24.53 -6.92 10.37
C SER A 768 -25.17 -6.13 9.22
N LYS A 769 -24.43 -5.91 8.13
CA LYS A 769 -24.93 -5.15 6.99
C LYS A 769 -26.06 -5.89 6.25
N VAL A 770 -25.94 -7.21 6.11
CA VAL A 770 -26.98 -8.03 5.50
C VAL A 770 -28.26 -8.02 6.35
N LEU A 771 -28.12 -8.13 7.68
CA LEU A 771 -29.26 -8.08 8.59
C LEU A 771 -29.95 -6.71 8.57
N GLU A 772 -29.20 -5.62 8.54
CA GLU A 772 -29.74 -4.26 8.41
C GLU A 772 -30.60 -4.11 7.15
N ILE A 773 -30.13 -4.60 6.00
CA ILE A 773 -30.89 -4.58 4.73
C ILE A 773 -32.16 -5.41 4.87
N PHE A 774 -32.08 -6.60 5.45
CA PHE A 774 -33.23 -7.49 5.63
C PHE A 774 -34.29 -6.91 6.58
N GLU A 775 -33.87 -6.38 7.73
CA GLU A 775 -34.76 -5.75 8.72
C GLU A 775 -35.53 -4.56 8.14
N GLU A 776 -34.84 -3.75 7.32
CA GLU A 776 -35.45 -2.62 6.63
C GLU A 776 -36.52 -3.09 5.63
N VAL A 777 -36.26 -4.15 4.87
CA VAL A 777 -37.26 -4.74 3.95
C VAL A 777 -38.43 -5.33 4.72
N GLN A 778 -38.19 -6.07 5.81
CA GLN A 778 -39.25 -6.61 6.67
C GLN A 778 -40.11 -5.51 7.30
N ARG A 779 -39.51 -4.37 7.66
CA ARG A 779 -40.22 -3.22 8.20
C ARG A 779 -41.19 -2.64 7.16
N ARG A 780 -40.79 -2.53 5.90
CA ARG A 780 -41.66 -2.07 4.80
C ARG A 780 -42.84 -3.02 4.56
N HIS A 781 -42.58 -4.33 4.53
CA HIS A 781 -43.62 -5.36 4.41
C HIS A 781 -44.64 -5.28 5.56
N ARG A 782 -44.17 -5.12 6.81
CA ARG A 782 -45.06 -4.92 7.99
C ARG A 782 -45.90 -3.64 7.91
N GLN A 783 -45.46 -2.65 7.15
CA GLN A 783 -46.17 -1.38 6.94
C GLN A 783 -47.08 -1.41 5.70
N GLY A 784 -47.24 -2.56 5.04
CA GLY A 784 -48.03 -2.70 3.81
C GLY A 784 -47.38 -2.01 2.59
N GLN A 785 -46.13 -1.58 2.71
CA GLN A 785 -45.38 -0.95 1.63
C GLN A 785 -44.61 -2.03 0.87
N THR A 786 -45.32 -2.78 0.04
CA THR A 786 -44.68 -3.68 -0.93
C THR A 786 -44.30 -2.88 -2.18
N ASN A 787 -43.25 -3.30 -2.90
CA ASN A 787 -42.90 -2.60 -4.13
C ASN A 787 -44.05 -2.81 -5.16
N PRO A 788 -44.75 -1.75 -5.61
CA PRO A 788 -45.93 -1.88 -6.48
C PRO A 788 -45.59 -2.47 -7.85
N ALA A 789 -44.31 -2.54 -8.22
CA ALA A 789 -43.90 -3.30 -9.39
C ALA A 789 -44.22 -4.80 -9.24
N PHE A 790 -44.39 -5.34 -8.01
CA PHE A 790 -44.42 -6.76 -7.61
C PHE A 790 -45.79 -7.27 -7.10
N GLU A 791 -46.87 -6.47 -7.14
CA GLU A 791 -48.21 -6.92 -6.70
C GLU A 791 -48.84 -7.91 -7.71
N TYR A 792 -49.48 -8.98 -7.20
CA TYR A 792 -50.29 -9.92 -7.98
C TYR A 792 -51.77 -9.51 -7.97
N ASP A 793 -52.38 -9.40 -9.15
CA ASP A 793 -53.84 -9.45 -9.30
C ASP A 793 -54.34 -10.89 -9.07
N LEU A 794 -54.61 -11.23 -7.81
CA LEU A 794 -55.15 -12.54 -7.38
C LEU A 794 -56.69 -12.55 -7.25
N HIS A 795 -57.41 -11.77 -8.08
CA HIS A 795 -58.87 -11.65 -8.02
C HIS A 795 -59.60 -12.06 -9.31
N LEU A 796 -59.33 -13.25 -9.85
CA LEU A 796 -60.21 -13.86 -10.86
C LEU A 796 -60.19 -15.41 -10.72
N ALA A 797 -60.75 -15.94 -9.64
CA ALA A 797 -61.11 -17.36 -9.57
C ALA A 797 -62.28 -17.71 -8.62
N ASP A 798 -62.56 -16.93 -7.57
CA ASP A 798 -63.53 -17.35 -6.54
C ASP A 798 -64.92 -16.66 -6.57
N ALA A 799 -65.28 -15.93 -7.64
CA ALA A 799 -66.57 -15.23 -7.72
C ALA A 799 -67.60 -15.85 -8.69
N GLN A 800 -67.61 -17.17 -8.88
CA GLN A 800 -68.67 -17.86 -9.65
C GLN A 800 -69.29 -19.10 -9.00
N THR A 801 -69.02 -19.37 -7.73
CA THR A 801 -69.70 -20.48 -7.03
C THR A 801 -70.23 -20.04 -5.68
N GLU A 802 -71.23 -19.16 -5.68
CA GLU A 802 -72.22 -19.10 -4.60
C GLU A 802 -73.49 -18.39 -5.12
N GLN A 803 -74.27 -19.17 -5.87
CA GLN A 803 -75.69 -18.87 -6.08
C GLN A 803 -76.49 -19.39 -4.88
N ARG A 804 -77.40 -18.54 -4.41
CA ARG A 804 -78.66 -18.83 -3.68
C ARG A 804 -78.58 -19.03 -2.16
N SER A 805 -78.98 -17.99 -1.44
CA SER A 805 -80.13 -18.03 -0.51
C SER A 805 -80.36 -16.70 0.22
N GLY A 806 -81.63 -16.27 0.34
CA GLY A 806 -82.13 -15.29 1.32
C GLY A 806 -82.36 -13.88 0.75
N GLU A 807 -83.63 -13.51 0.50
CA GLU A 807 -84.39 -12.48 1.25
C GLU A 807 -84.10 -11.05 0.72
N ASP A 808 -85.05 -10.14 0.49
CA ASP A 808 -86.48 -10.08 0.78
C ASP A 808 -87.13 -8.97 -0.09
N ASP A 809 -88.46 -8.95 -0.05
CA ASP A 809 -89.42 -8.16 -0.83
C ASP A 809 -89.41 -6.61 -0.68
N SER A 810 -90.10 -5.98 -1.66
CA SER A 810 -90.80 -4.66 -1.64
C SER A 810 -89.94 -3.37 -1.80
N ALA A 811 -90.29 -2.31 -2.53
CA ALA A 811 -91.46 -1.94 -3.34
C ALA A 811 -91.12 -0.72 -4.26
N GLU A 812 -91.90 -0.62 -5.34
CA GLU A 812 -92.45 0.60 -6.00
C GLU A 812 -91.61 1.64 -6.78
N SER A 813 -91.98 1.71 -8.08
CA SER A 813 -92.24 2.92 -8.92
C SER A 813 -91.07 3.87 -9.25
N GLY A 814 -90.96 4.50 -10.43
CA GLY A 814 -91.77 4.59 -11.62
C GLY A 814 -91.06 5.49 -12.66
N ARG A 815 -91.39 5.25 -13.95
CA ARG A 815 -91.43 6.15 -15.12
C ARG A 815 -90.42 7.30 -15.33
N GLY A 816 -89.91 7.34 -16.57
CA GLY A 816 -89.78 8.57 -17.39
C GLY A 816 -88.42 8.73 -18.06
N SER A 817 -88.28 8.45 -19.37
CA SER A 817 -88.31 9.45 -20.47
C SER A 817 -87.17 10.49 -20.38
N GLY A 818 -86.28 10.67 -21.34
CA GLY A 818 -86.20 10.25 -22.74
C GLY A 818 -85.16 11.12 -23.48
N ASN A 819 -84.87 10.73 -24.73
CA ASN A 819 -84.17 11.47 -25.79
C ASN A 819 -82.69 11.81 -25.57
N SER A 820 -81.78 11.74 -26.56
CA SER A 820 -81.92 11.54 -28.01
C SER A 820 -80.53 11.21 -28.58
N THR A 821 -80.54 10.24 -29.49
CA THR A 821 -79.59 9.92 -30.57
C THR A 821 -79.33 11.12 -31.53
N PRO A 822 -78.61 11.01 -32.68
CA PRO A 822 -77.81 9.89 -33.24
C PRO A 822 -76.54 10.29 -34.09
N PHE A 823 -75.89 9.26 -34.68
CA PHE A 823 -75.39 9.19 -36.09
C PHE A 823 -74.06 9.93 -36.46
N THR A 824 -73.09 9.42 -37.25
CA THR A 824 -72.77 8.13 -37.93
C THR A 824 -71.41 8.24 -38.67
N VAL A 825 -70.90 7.10 -39.19
CA VAL A 825 -69.98 6.89 -40.37
C VAL A 825 -68.49 7.21 -40.13
N SER A 826 -67.51 6.27 -40.00
CA SER A 826 -66.94 5.22 -40.90
C SER A 826 -66.24 5.74 -42.17
N PRO A 827 -65.33 4.99 -42.83
CA PRO A 827 -63.97 4.56 -42.43
C PRO A 827 -62.93 4.86 -43.56
N GLU A 828 -61.86 4.05 -43.69
CA GLU A 828 -60.80 4.02 -44.74
C GLU A 828 -59.55 4.90 -44.45
N GLN A 829 -58.30 4.52 -44.74
CA GLN A 829 -57.70 3.51 -45.63
C GLN A 829 -56.21 3.37 -45.23
N SER A 830 -55.61 2.19 -45.44
CA SER A 830 -54.14 1.98 -45.49
C SER A 830 -53.67 2.13 -46.94
N PRO A 831 -52.38 2.46 -47.21
CA PRO A 831 -51.50 1.37 -47.72
C PRO A 831 -49.97 1.51 -47.47
N ALA A 832 -49.33 0.33 -47.42
CA ALA A 832 -48.09 -0.14 -48.08
C ALA A 832 -46.73 0.62 -48.03
N LEU A 833 -45.73 -0.08 -47.44
CA LEU A 833 -44.43 -0.55 -48.00
C LEU A 833 -43.63 0.32 -49.00
N ARG A 834 -42.35 0.58 -48.67
CA ARG A 834 -41.17 0.24 -49.51
C ARG A 834 -39.81 0.42 -48.80
N THR A 835 -38.95 -0.57 -49.04
CA THR A 835 -37.47 -0.65 -48.94
C THR A 835 -36.78 0.39 -49.85
N GLY A 836 -35.50 0.75 -49.79
CA GLY A 836 -34.30 0.34 -49.04
C GLY A 836 -33.07 1.04 -49.67
N PHE A 837 -31.92 1.02 -48.98
CA PHE A 837 -30.54 0.85 -49.50
C PHE A 837 -29.56 0.74 -48.34
#